data_AF-A0A2A6C243-F1
#
_entry.id   AF-A0A2A6C243-F1
#
_cell.length_a   1.000
_cell.length_b   1.000
_cell.length_c   1.000
_cell.angle_alpha   90.00
_cell.angle_beta   90.00
_cell.angle_gamma   90.00
#
_symmetry.space_group_name_H-M   'P 1'
#
loop_
_entity.id
_entity.type
_entity.pdbx_description
1 polymer ?
#
loop_
_entity_poly.entity_id
_entity_poly.type
_entity_poly.pdbx_seq_one_letter_code
_entity_poly.pdbx_strand_id
1 'polypeptide(L)'
;MWYASVGMRTDDIIHFILLCFLDGTAMIINTILIAAVLRSTPPIMKRYSALILFTALVDFNAAFMSLMATCGKFGRVDNLHLPGTLSIHSPIHVQSIGESCILLLLSFSYRLWSFRLSSLNDSRSDSRTSLFALCLLASIPAVITTITFSNSPSPPPQSLVNHPDLSDRLFSVFNMTASPFFSTDNILPRVSIGYIICLYLLASPALFLLRRKLLRKIHSLGSISDKHRHHEIFRSLSLHMCMPLTFSVGFVFWFLDFLDIYRMEILQRVIMPVRIFPITGLMTGDFQISSTFAVFSPLVVLFYLPCYRKLLFGLLRCPSQTPLITVTTHSDKHTSSPHSMSLLSREMRNEDIVHFSLLSLLDGSAIVINIFLIAAIIWGTPLALKNYSVLLLFTAIVDCNAACMSLLATVVVENLEGSIIFVYLGPCQLIHTTVCYAAQAIHVQSIGQSCVILIVSFSFRLWTFSHSLKANAQTDSRAKVLIVCLLSTIPAVVTTITFSNSPSAPTQSLINNPQLAGRLFSVFNMTSSHIISTENILPRVSIGYIISLYTMASPILFLLRRRLLRKIHGMSSPSDKHRHHMIFRSLTMQMFLPLSFSAGFVIWILDFLDIYRLDALQRAVMPISSTFAIISPIITIYFLPPYRKFIKNVLTCSPQDLVHSMPASGKSCADRRKSSTRESV
;
A
#
# COMPACT_ATOMS: atom_id res chain seq x y z
N MET A 1 -18.31 7.11 35.71
CA MET A 1 -18.80 6.06 36.65
C MET A 1 -19.15 4.77 35.93
N TRP A 2 -20.25 4.65 35.17
CA TRP A 2 -20.70 3.37 34.57
C TRP A 2 -19.61 2.57 33.81
N TYR A 3 -18.75 3.24 33.02
CA TYR A 3 -17.63 2.59 32.33
C TYR A 3 -16.54 2.01 33.25
N ALA A 4 -16.42 2.46 34.50
CA ALA A 4 -15.42 1.99 35.45
C ALA A 4 -15.78 0.64 36.11
N SER A 5 -17.07 0.26 36.12
CA SER A 5 -17.54 -1.02 36.67
C SER A 5 -17.53 -2.18 35.67
N VAL A 6 -17.18 -1.93 34.40
CA VAL A 6 -17.19 -2.95 33.31
C VAL A 6 -15.76 -3.37 32.90
N GLY A 7 -14.71 -2.78 33.50
CA GLY A 7 -13.32 -3.23 33.32
C GLY A 7 -12.71 -3.04 31.93
N MET A 8 -13.32 -2.22 31.07
CA MET A 8 -12.85 -2.02 29.68
C MET A 8 -11.63 -1.10 29.61
N ARG A 9 -10.74 -1.32 28.64
CA ARG A 9 -9.57 -0.46 28.43
C ARG A 9 -9.95 0.80 27.66
N THR A 10 -9.26 1.91 27.95
CA THR A 10 -9.44 3.20 27.27
C THR A 10 -9.22 3.10 25.77
N ASP A 11 -8.30 2.23 25.33
CA ASP A 11 -8.02 1.92 23.92
C ASP A 11 -9.27 1.40 23.18
N ASP A 12 -9.97 0.43 23.76
CA ASP A 12 -11.16 -0.17 23.19
C ASP A 12 -12.27 0.88 23.04
N ILE A 13 -12.40 1.77 24.04
CA ILE A 13 -13.35 2.88 24.07
C ILE A 13 -13.03 3.93 22.99
N ILE A 14 -11.75 4.20 22.71
CA ILE A 14 -11.33 5.14 21.66
C ILE A 14 -11.55 4.54 20.27
N HIS A 15 -11.16 3.28 20.06
CA HIS A 15 -11.35 2.58 18.78
C HIS A 15 -12.86 2.45 18.44
N PHE A 16 -13.69 2.17 19.45
CA PHE A 16 -15.15 2.24 19.42
C PHE A 16 -15.67 3.58 18.89
N ILE A 17 -15.38 4.68 19.60
CA ILE A 17 -15.94 6.00 19.28
C ILE A 17 -15.51 6.42 17.87
N LEU A 18 -14.29 6.09 17.46
CA LEU A 18 -13.77 6.37 16.12
C LEU A 18 -14.48 5.56 15.02
N LEU A 19 -14.51 4.23 15.11
CA LEU A 19 -15.09 3.36 14.07
C LEU A 19 -16.55 3.74 13.79
N CYS A 20 -17.31 3.98 14.86
CA CYS A 20 -18.72 4.26 14.72
C CYS A 20 -19.07 5.72 14.42
N PHE A 21 -18.19 6.67 14.78
CA PHE A 21 -18.29 8.02 14.23
C PHE A 21 -18.12 7.98 12.70
N LEU A 22 -17.21 7.14 12.18
CA LEU A 22 -17.01 6.95 10.75
C LEU A 22 -18.22 6.26 10.09
N ASP A 23 -18.72 5.14 10.63
CA ASP A 23 -19.89 4.43 10.06
C ASP A 23 -21.18 5.25 10.13
N GLY A 24 -21.48 5.91 11.25
CA GLY A 24 -22.64 6.81 11.35
C GLY A 24 -22.55 7.97 10.37
N THR A 25 -21.35 8.56 10.20
CA THR A 25 -21.09 9.59 9.20
C THR A 25 -21.28 9.06 7.76
N ALA A 26 -20.83 7.84 7.47
CA ALA A 26 -21.03 7.19 6.18
C ALA A 26 -22.52 6.97 5.88
N MET A 27 -23.29 6.48 6.86
CA MET A 27 -24.74 6.27 6.72
C MET A 27 -25.48 7.59 6.43
N ILE A 28 -25.16 8.67 7.15
CA ILE A 28 -25.78 9.99 6.95
C ILE A 28 -25.46 10.54 5.54
N ILE A 29 -24.20 10.49 5.12
CA ILE A 29 -23.77 11.02 3.82
C ILE A 29 -24.35 10.19 2.66
N ASN A 30 -24.41 8.85 2.79
CA ASN A 30 -25.07 8.02 1.79
C ASN A 30 -26.60 8.24 1.76
N THR A 31 -27.25 8.44 2.90
CA THR A 31 -28.69 8.81 2.96
C THR A 31 -28.95 10.13 2.24
N ILE A 32 -28.09 11.13 2.46
CA ILE A 32 -28.12 12.42 1.75
C ILE A 32 -27.96 12.21 0.23
N LEU A 33 -27.03 11.34 -0.20
CA LEU A 33 -26.84 11.02 -1.61
C LEU A 33 -28.02 10.26 -2.22
N ILE A 34 -28.59 9.27 -1.51
CA ILE A 34 -29.79 8.51 -1.92
C ILE A 34 -30.96 9.48 -2.14
N ALA A 35 -31.24 10.35 -1.16
CA ALA A 35 -32.29 11.36 -1.27
C ALA A 35 -32.02 12.35 -2.42
N ALA A 36 -30.76 12.76 -2.63
CA ALA A 36 -30.36 13.65 -3.72
C ALA A 36 -30.55 13.01 -5.11
N VAL A 37 -30.22 11.73 -5.25
CA VAL A 37 -30.35 10.99 -6.50
C VAL A 37 -31.82 10.71 -6.81
N LEU A 38 -32.63 10.34 -5.82
CA LEU A 38 -34.07 10.12 -5.99
C LEU A 38 -34.81 11.42 -6.35
N ARG A 39 -34.55 12.53 -5.64
CA ARG A 39 -35.28 13.81 -5.83
C ARG A 39 -34.77 14.68 -6.97
N SER A 40 -33.47 14.65 -7.29
CA SER A 40 -32.83 15.72 -8.08
C SER A 40 -31.97 15.24 -9.25
N THR A 41 -32.12 13.99 -9.70
CA THR A 41 -31.49 13.53 -10.94
C THR A 41 -32.10 14.20 -12.18
N PRO A 42 -31.32 14.97 -12.99
CA PRO A 42 -31.80 15.54 -14.24
C PRO A 42 -32.01 14.45 -15.31
N PRO A 43 -32.93 14.62 -16.28
CA PRO A 43 -33.29 13.59 -17.27
C PRO A 43 -32.10 12.88 -17.94
N ILE A 44 -31.07 13.63 -18.34
CA ILE A 44 -29.85 13.12 -18.98
C ILE A 44 -29.01 12.19 -18.08
N MET A 45 -29.14 12.30 -16.75
CA MET A 45 -28.51 11.41 -15.77
C MET A 45 -29.44 10.31 -15.26
N LYS A 46 -30.73 10.27 -15.63
CA LYS A 46 -31.71 9.23 -15.22
C LYS A 46 -31.43 7.80 -15.74
N ARG A 47 -30.32 7.59 -16.46
CA ARG A 47 -29.78 6.26 -16.80
C ARG A 47 -28.54 5.88 -15.97
N TYR A 48 -27.89 6.84 -15.30
CA TYR A 48 -26.73 6.63 -14.42
C TYR A 48 -27.07 6.79 -12.93
N SER A 49 -28.16 7.48 -12.61
CA SER A 49 -28.69 7.62 -11.25
C SER A 49 -29.02 6.28 -10.60
N ALA A 50 -29.55 5.31 -11.35
CA ALA A 50 -29.81 3.96 -10.83
C ALA A 50 -28.52 3.33 -10.28
N LEU A 51 -27.37 3.58 -10.93
CA LEU A 51 -26.09 3.05 -10.52
C LEU A 51 -25.45 3.84 -9.36
N ILE A 52 -25.57 5.18 -9.35
CA ILE A 52 -25.18 5.97 -8.16
C ILE A 52 -26.04 5.59 -6.94
N LEU A 53 -27.35 5.41 -7.14
CA LEU A 53 -28.29 5.00 -6.10
C LEU A 53 -27.93 3.62 -5.55
N PHE A 54 -27.62 2.66 -6.43
CA PHE A 54 -27.21 1.31 -6.02
C PHE A 54 -25.84 1.33 -5.32
N THR A 55 -24.86 2.12 -5.77
CA THR A 55 -23.60 2.31 -5.04
C THR A 55 -23.83 2.95 -3.68
N ALA A 56 -24.64 4.00 -3.57
CA ALA A 56 -24.94 4.65 -2.29
C ALA A 56 -25.76 3.74 -1.35
N LEU A 57 -26.61 2.85 -1.88
CA LEU A 57 -27.33 1.84 -1.11
C LEU A 57 -26.39 0.73 -0.62
N VAL A 58 -25.42 0.28 -1.41
CA VAL A 58 -24.43 -0.72 -0.98
C VAL A 58 -23.40 -0.12 -0.04
N ASP A 59 -22.95 1.13 -0.24
CA ASP A 59 -22.08 1.85 0.71
C ASP A 59 -22.84 2.16 2.02
N PHE A 60 -24.14 2.46 1.98
CA PHE A 60 -25.01 2.56 3.17
C PHE A 60 -25.19 1.21 3.88
N ASN A 61 -25.44 0.14 3.12
CA ASN A 61 -25.62 -1.20 3.67
C ASN A 61 -24.31 -1.75 4.27
N ALA A 62 -23.15 -1.45 3.67
CA ALA A 62 -21.84 -1.75 4.24
C ALA A 62 -21.66 -1.07 5.61
N ALA A 63 -21.90 0.24 5.69
CA ALA A 63 -21.80 1.00 6.93
C ALA A 63 -22.83 0.55 8.00
N PHE A 64 -24.07 0.25 7.60
CA PHE A 64 -25.10 -0.27 8.51
C PHE A 64 -24.78 -1.68 9.02
N MET A 65 -24.32 -2.59 8.15
CA MET A 65 -23.93 -3.94 8.55
C MET A 65 -22.65 -3.93 9.38
N SER A 66 -21.71 -3.01 9.12
CA SER A 66 -20.56 -2.73 10.00
C SER A 66 -21.04 -2.27 11.38
N LEU A 67 -21.88 -1.22 11.44
CA LEU A 67 -22.42 -0.68 12.69
C LEU A 67 -23.25 -1.71 13.49
N MET A 68 -23.99 -2.61 12.82
CA MET A 68 -24.75 -3.67 13.47
C MET A 68 -23.88 -4.86 13.93
N ALA A 69 -22.89 -5.28 13.12
CA ALA A 69 -21.91 -6.31 13.51
C ALA A 69 -21.04 -5.85 14.69
N THR A 70 -20.81 -4.54 14.75
CA THR A 70 -20.25 -3.80 15.88
C THR A 70 -21.25 -3.92 17.05
N CYS A 71 -22.42 -3.26 17.00
CA CYS A 71 -23.33 -3.11 18.15
C CYS A 71 -23.81 -4.43 18.80
N GLY A 72 -23.97 -5.49 18.00
CA GLY A 72 -24.47 -6.78 18.49
C GLY A 72 -23.57 -7.47 19.52
N LYS A 73 -22.31 -7.06 19.64
CA LYS A 73 -21.32 -7.67 20.54
C LYS A 73 -21.38 -7.15 22.00
N PHE A 74 -22.11 -6.06 22.31
CA PHE A 74 -22.29 -5.55 23.69
C PHE A 74 -23.55 -6.01 24.44
N GLY A 75 -24.59 -6.44 23.75
CA GLY A 75 -25.96 -6.55 24.31
C GLY A 75 -26.22 -7.71 25.28
N ARG A 76 -25.20 -8.24 25.98
CA ARG A 76 -25.23 -9.56 26.64
C ARG A 76 -24.83 -9.56 28.12
N VAL A 77 -24.91 -8.40 28.79
CA VAL A 77 -24.35 -8.19 30.15
C VAL A 77 -25.35 -8.50 31.28
N ASP A 78 -26.66 -8.53 31.00
CA ASP A 78 -27.70 -8.98 31.93
C ASP A 78 -28.30 -10.32 31.48
N ASN A 79 -28.77 -11.13 32.44
CA ASN A 79 -29.08 -12.58 32.32
C ASN A 79 -30.24 -12.99 31.39
N LEU A 80 -30.65 -12.15 30.43
CA LEU A 80 -31.68 -12.49 29.44
C LEU A 80 -31.08 -13.31 28.28
N HIS A 81 -30.96 -14.63 28.48
CA HIS A 81 -30.62 -15.56 27.40
C HIS A 81 -31.71 -15.59 26.31
N LEU A 82 -31.58 -14.76 25.27
CA LEU A 82 -32.22 -15.03 23.98
C LEU A 82 -31.39 -16.08 23.22
N PRO A 83 -31.94 -17.27 22.91
CA PRO A 83 -31.23 -18.29 22.16
C PRO A 83 -31.30 -18.05 20.65
N GLY A 84 -30.19 -18.32 19.95
CA GLY A 84 -30.19 -18.63 18.51
C GLY A 84 -29.89 -17.50 17.51
N THR A 85 -29.51 -16.29 17.92
CA THR A 85 -29.28 -15.16 17.00
C THR A 85 -27.83 -14.62 17.01
N LEU A 86 -27.40 -14.09 15.85
CA LEU A 86 -26.13 -13.39 15.57
C LEU A 86 -24.81 -14.20 15.64
N SER A 87 -24.56 -15.05 14.63
CA SER A 87 -23.20 -15.50 14.24
C SER A 87 -22.83 -15.16 12.78
N ILE A 88 -23.67 -14.41 12.06
CA ILE A 88 -23.74 -14.43 10.59
C ILE A 88 -23.11 -13.18 9.92
N HIS A 89 -22.76 -12.13 10.68
CA HIS A 89 -22.57 -10.79 10.10
C HIS A 89 -21.22 -10.49 9.43
N SER A 90 -20.12 -11.13 9.85
CA SER A 90 -18.77 -10.92 9.30
C SER A 90 -18.65 -11.03 7.76
N PRO A 91 -19.08 -12.14 7.11
CA PRO A 91 -18.92 -12.32 5.65
C PRO A 91 -19.61 -11.24 4.83
N ILE A 92 -20.80 -10.80 5.27
CA ILE A 92 -21.65 -9.85 4.53
C ILE A 92 -20.96 -8.49 4.41
N HIS A 93 -20.19 -8.08 5.43
CA HIS A 93 -19.46 -6.82 5.38
C HIS A 93 -18.29 -6.88 4.38
N VAL A 94 -17.43 -7.90 4.45
CA VAL A 94 -16.29 -8.08 3.51
C VAL A 94 -16.79 -8.19 2.07
N GLN A 95 -17.92 -8.87 1.88
CA GLN A 95 -18.64 -8.97 0.62
C GLN A 95 -19.19 -7.62 0.12
N SER A 96 -19.84 -6.81 0.97
CA SER A 96 -20.47 -5.54 0.57
C SER A 96 -19.47 -4.51 0.03
N ILE A 97 -18.25 -4.47 0.59
CA ILE A 97 -17.16 -3.62 0.06
C ILE A 97 -16.67 -4.17 -1.30
N GLY A 98 -16.74 -5.50 -1.49
CA GLY A 98 -16.50 -6.17 -2.77
C GLY A 98 -17.56 -5.81 -3.80
N GLU A 99 -18.84 -5.80 -3.42
CA GLU A 99 -19.95 -5.30 -4.22
C GLU A 99 -19.72 -3.83 -4.63
N SER A 100 -19.27 -2.94 -3.74
CA SER A 100 -18.89 -1.56 -4.11
C SER A 100 -17.76 -1.50 -5.15
N CYS A 101 -16.81 -2.45 -5.13
CA CYS A 101 -15.80 -2.57 -6.18
C CYS A 101 -16.36 -3.11 -7.50
N ILE A 102 -17.31 -4.06 -7.47
CA ILE A 102 -18.04 -4.52 -8.66
C ILE A 102 -18.89 -3.36 -9.23
N LEU A 103 -19.52 -2.56 -8.39
CA LEU A 103 -20.33 -1.41 -8.80
C LEU A 103 -19.48 -0.27 -9.35
N LEU A 104 -18.23 -0.11 -8.89
CA LEU A 104 -17.28 0.78 -9.53
C LEU A 104 -16.83 0.22 -10.89
N LEU A 105 -16.56 -1.09 -11.01
CA LEU A 105 -16.27 -1.75 -12.29
C LEU A 105 -17.43 -1.59 -13.29
N LEU A 106 -18.67 -1.79 -12.83
CA LEU A 106 -19.89 -1.56 -13.58
C LEU A 106 -20.05 -0.09 -13.92
N SER A 107 -19.72 0.85 -13.03
CA SER A 107 -19.78 2.30 -13.33
C SER A 107 -18.86 2.69 -14.48
N PHE A 108 -17.63 2.19 -14.50
CA PHE A 108 -16.72 2.40 -15.62
C PHE A 108 -17.13 1.64 -16.89
N SER A 109 -17.60 0.40 -16.76
CA SER A 109 -18.00 -0.46 -17.89
C SER A 109 -19.29 0.02 -18.55
N TYR A 110 -20.29 0.39 -17.75
CA TYR A 110 -21.55 1.00 -18.19
C TYR A 110 -21.32 2.35 -18.87
N ARG A 111 -20.44 3.20 -18.34
CA ARG A 111 -20.08 4.45 -19.03
C ARG A 111 -19.44 4.19 -20.39
N LEU A 112 -18.54 3.20 -20.49
CA LEU A 112 -17.98 2.75 -21.78
C LEU A 112 -19.04 2.19 -22.73
N TRP A 113 -19.99 1.41 -22.23
CA TRP A 113 -21.10 0.85 -22.99
C TRP A 113 -22.07 1.95 -23.48
N SER A 114 -22.39 2.93 -22.64
CA SER A 114 -23.23 4.08 -23.02
C SER A 114 -22.61 4.91 -24.16
N PHE A 115 -21.28 5.03 -24.19
CA PHE A 115 -20.54 5.65 -25.31
C PHE A 115 -20.46 4.79 -26.59
N ARG A 116 -20.85 3.51 -26.53
CA ARG A 116 -21.00 2.63 -27.70
C ARG A 116 -22.45 2.67 -28.21
N LEU A 117 -23.43 2.61 -27.30
CA LEU A 117 -24.84 2.70 -27.62
C LEU A 117 -25.18 4.07 -28.26
N SER A 118 -24.62 5.15 -27.72
CA SER A 118 -24.76 6.51 -28.26
C SER A 118 -24.14 6.72 -29.66
N SER A 119 -23.42 5.73 -30.23
CA SER A 119 -22.94 5.77 -31.62
C SER A 119 -23.60 4.73 -32.53
N LEU A 120 -24.65 4.05 -32.06
CA LEU A 120 -25.44 3.09 -32.85
C LEU A 120 -26.83 3.63 -33.23
N ASN A 121 -27.21 4.80 -32.71
CA ASN A 121 -28.45 5.53 -32.98
C ASN A 121 -29.79 4.80 -32.69
N ASP A 122 -29.74 3.50 -32.36
CA ASP A 122 -30.90 2.71 -31.93
C ASP A 122 -31.47 3.26 -30.62
N SER A 123 -32.69 3.78 -30.72
CA SER A 123 -33.34 4.58 -29.68
C SER A 123 -34.22 3.75 -28.75
N ARG A 124 -34.47 2.47 -29.04
CA ARG A 124 -35.71 1.79 -28.60
C ARG A 124 -35.56 0.62 -27.63
N SER A 125 -34.36 0.15 -27.29
CA SER A 125 -34.19 -0.91 -26.27
C SER A 125 -34.22 -0.38 -24.83
N ASP A 126 -34.90 -1.11 -23.94
CA ASP A 126 -35.14 -0.69 -22.55
C ASP A 126 -33.92 -0.91 -21.63
N SER A 127 -32.89 -0.09 -21.88
CA SER A 127 -31.60 -0.14 -21.18
C SER A 127 -31.65 0.04 -19.65
N ARG A 128 -32.81 0.38 -19.05
CA ARG A 128 -32.94 0.52 -17.59
C ARG A 128 -33.15 -0.82 -16.90
N THR A 129 -34.12 -1.62 -17.36
CA THR A 129 -34.37 -2.97 -16.84
C THR A 129 -33.14 -3.84 -17.04
N SER A 130 -32.48 -3.75 -18.21
CA SER A 130 -31.19 -4.41 -18.45
C SER A 130 -30.07 -3.99 -17.49
N LEU A 131 -29.89 -2.70 -17.20
CA LEU A 131 -28.86 -2.24 -16.25
C LEU A 131 -29.18 -2.65 -14.81
N PHE A 132 -30.44 -2.52 -14.39
CA PHE A 132 -30.86 -2.88 -13.04
C PHE A 132 -30.73 -4.39 -12.80
N ALA A 133 -31.14 -5.21 -13.79
CA ALA A 133 -30.86 -6.64 -13.81
C ALA A 133 -29.36 -6.95 -13.78
N LEU A 134 -28.52 -6.19 -14.50
CA LEU A 134 -27.07 -6.39 -14.46
C LEU A 134 -26.45 -6.08 -13.07
N CYS A 135 -26.98 -5.08 -12.35
CA CYS A 135 -26.57 -4.81 -10.97
C CYS A 135 -27.04 -5.91 -10.00
N LEU A 136 -28.27 -6.41 -10.15
CA LEU A 136 -28.79 -7.56 -9.39
C LEU A 136 -27.98 -8.84 -9.66
N LEU A 137 -27.74 -9.18 -10.92
CA LEU A 137 -26.90 -10.32 -11.32
C LEU A 137 -25.47 -10.19 -10.79
N ALA A 138 -24.97 -8.96 -10.62
CA ALA A 138 -23.66 -8.70 -10.05
C ALA A 138 -23.60 -8.83 -8.51
N SER A 139 -24.73 -8.67 -7.81
CA SER A 139 -24.84 -8.97 -6.37
C SER A 139 -25.31 -10.40 -6.07
N ILE A 140 -25.75 -11.20 -7.06
CA ILE A 140 -26.07 -12.64 -6.85
C ILE A 140 -24.88 -13.47 -6.31
N PRO A 141 -23.64 -13.39 -6.86
CA PRO A 141 -22.50 -14.11 -6.30
C PRO A 141 -22.25 -13.75 -4.83
N ALA A 142 -22.50 -12.49 -4.50
CA ALA A 142 -22.47 -11.95 -3.14
C ALA A 142 -23.58 -12.57 -2.27
N VAL A 143 -24.85 -12.49 -2.66
CA VAL A 143 -25.97 -13.10 -1.92
C VAL A 143 -25.79 -14.61 -1.72
N ILE A 144 -25.27 -15.33 -2.72
CA ILE A 144 -24.91 -16.75 -2.58
C ILE A 144 -23.80 -16.91 -1.53
N THR A 145 -22.74 -16.11 -1.60
CA THR A 145 -21.64 -16.08 -0.62
C THR A 145 -22.17 -15.90 0.81
N THR A 146 -23.04 -14.91 1.05
CA THR A 146 -23.76 -14.73 2.32
C THR A 146 -24.48 -16.00 2.76
N ILE A 147 -25.39 -16.53 1.94
CA ILE A 147 -26.23 -17.70 2.30
C ILE A 147 -25.37 -18.92 2.64
N THR A 148 -24.31 -19.17 1.87
CA THR A 148 -23.39 -20.30 2.11
C THR A 148 -22.59 -20.17 3.40
N PHE A 149 -22.31 -18.95 3.85
CA PHE A 149 -21.62 -18.68 5.12
C PHE A 149 -22.59 -18.77 6.31
N SER A 150 -23.83 -18.28 6.15
CA SER A 150 -24.90 -18.35 7.16
C SER A 150 -25.21 -19.79 7.58
N ASN A 151 -25.16 -20.73 6.64
CA ASN A 151 -25.57 -22.11 6.82
C ASN A 151 -24.43 -23.04 7.30
N SER A 152 -23.28 -22.50 7.71
CA SER A 152 -22.09 -23.27 8.11
C SER A 152 -21.69 -23.09 9.59
N PRO A 153 -22.58 -23.27 10.59
CA PRO A 153 -22.23 -23.16 12.00
C PRO A 153 -21.50 -24.43 12.48
N SER A 154 -20.17 -24.45 12.38
CA SER A 154 -19.37 -25.41 13.15
C SER A 154 -19.50 -25.09 14.66
N PRO A 155 -19.88 -26.05 15.52
CA PRO A 155 -19.88 -25.81 16.96
C PRO A 155 -18.45 -25.55 17.46
N PRO A 156 -18.26 -24.69 18.48
CA PRO A 156 -16.94 -24.42 19.02
C PRO A 156 -16.30 -25.71 19.57
N PRO A 157 -15.00 -25.93 19.37
CA PRO A 157 -14.33 -27.14 19.86
C PRO A 157 -14.45 -27.22 21.40
N GLN A 158 -14.82 -28.39 21.91
CA GLN A 158 -15.17 -28.57 23.34
C GLN A 158 -14.04 -28.20 24.31
N SER A 159 -12.77 -28.33 23.88
CA SER A 159 -11.59 -27.88 24.63
C SER A 159 -11.59 -26.37 24.95
N LEU A 160 -12.32 -25.56 24.17
CA LEU A 160 -12.44 -24.11 24.34
C LEU A 160 -13.62 -23.72 25.25
N VAL A 161 -14.66 -24.56 25.30
CA VAL A 161 -15.83 -24.38 26.19
C VAL A 161 -15.46 -24.57 27.67
N ASN A 162 -14.46 -25.42 27.94
CA ASN A 162 -14.04 -25.79 29.30
C ASN A 162 -13.08 -24.77 29.97
N HIS A 163 -12.77 -23.64 29.33
CA HIS A 163 -11.84 -22.64 29.88
C HIS A 163 -12.64 -21.51 30.56
N PRO A 164 -12.54 -21.30 31.89
CA PRO A 164 -13.51 -20.50 32.65
C PRO A 164 -13.55 -19.01 32.28
N ASP A 165 -12.44 -18.42 31.84
CA ASP A 165 -12.43 -17.02 31.33
C ASP A 165 -13.02 -16.86 29.91
N LEU A 166 -13.29 -17.97 29.20
CA LEU A 166 -13.79 -17.98 27.82
C LEU A 166 -15.20 -18.59 27.67
N SER A 167 -15.71 -19.36 28.65
CA SER A 167 -17.04 -20.01 28.57
C SER A 167 -18.18 -19.05 28.22
N ASP A 168 -18.11 -17.83 28.74
CA ASP A 168 -19.16 -16.81 28.61
C ASP A 168 -19.07 -16.06 27.27
N ARG A 169 -18.02 -16.31 26.49
CA ARG A 169 -17.67 -15.56 25.27
C ARG A 169 -17.75 -16.50 24.06
N LEU A 170 -18.72 -16.23 23.18
CA LEU A 170 -19.02 -17.07 22.02
C LEU A 170 -18.29 -16.58 20.76
N PHE A 171 -17.70 -17.49 19.99
CA PHE A 171 -16.78 -17.16 18.90
C PHE A 171 -17.06 -17.94 17.62
N SER A 172 -17.15 -17.24 16.48
CA SER A 172 -17.18 -17.84 15.15
C SER A 172 -15.76 -18.04 14.61
N VAL A 173 -15.22 -19.24 14.79
CA VAL A 173 -13.81 -19.53 14.49
C VAL A 173 -13.67 -20.20 13.13
N PHE A 174 -13.30 -19.41 12.13
CA PHE A 174 -12.97 -19.93 10.80
C PHE A 174 -11.59 -20.56 10.82
N ASN A 175 -11.55 -21.88 11.00
CA ASN A 175 -10.33 -22.66 11.08
C ASN A 175 -9.66 -22.75 9.69
N MET A 176 -8.88 -21.73 9.35
CA MET A 176 -8.06 -21.64 8.16
C MET A 176 -6.87 -22.62 8.18
N THR A 177 -6.41 -23.01 9.37
CA THR A 177 -5.09 -23.63 9.62
C THR A 177 -5.12 -25.16 9.72
N ALA A 178 -6.28 -25.78 9.90
CA ALA A 178 -6.39 -27.23 9.97
C ALA A 178 -6.07 -27.91 8.62
N SER A 179 -4.87 -28.51 8.57
CA SER A 179 -4.42 -29.63 7.72
C SER A 179 -4.41 -29.42 6.18
N PRO A 180 -3.46 -30.02 5.44
CA PRO A 180 -3.31 -29.80 3.99
C PRO A 180 -4.54 -30.22 3.16
N PHE A 181 -5.19 -29.21 2.57
CA PHE A 181 -6.11 -29.25 1.41
C PHE A 181 -7.39 -30.10 1.44
N PHE A 182 -7.56 -31.11 2.29
CA PHE A 182 -8.61 -32.14 2.10
C PHE A 182 -9.72 -32.23 3.16
N SER A 183 -9.78 -31.36 4.18
CA SER A 183 -10.98 -31.26 5.03
C SER A 183 -12.10 -30.52 4.29
N THR A 184 -13.21 -31.21 4.01
CA THR A 184 -14.39 -30.70 3.28
C THR A 184 -15.06 -29.52 3.97
N ASP A 185 -15.09 -29.56 5.31
CA ASP A 185 -16.08 -28.82 6.11
C ASP A 185 -15.76 -27.33 6.24
N ASN A 186 -14.55 -26.94 5.79
CA ASN A 186 -14.08 -25.55 5.75
C ASN A 186 -13.86 -25.03 4.32
N ILE A 187 -14.19 -25.80 3.27
CA ILE A 187 -13.98 -25.37 1.87
C ILE A 187 -14.78 -24.11 1.56
N LEU A 188 -16.06 -24.07 1.95
CA LEU A 188 -16.99 -23.05 1.48
C LEU A 188 -16.67 -21.63 2.03
N PRO A 189 -16.30 -21.44 3.31
CA PRO A 189 -15.74 -20.17 3.80
C PRO A 189 -14.39 -19.80 3.14
N ARG A 190 -13.49 -20.77 2.92
CA ARG A 190 -12.19 -20.54 2.27
C ARG A 190 -12.36 -20.08 0.81
N VAL A 191 -13.29 -20.68 0.07
CA VAL A 191 -13.66 -20.27 -1.30
C VAL A 191 -14.31 -18.89 -1.31
N SER A 192 -15.20 -18.59 -0.35
CA SER A 192 -15.85 -17.28 -0.20
C SER A 192 -14.83 -16.15 0.00
N ILE A 193 -13.87 -16.36 0.89
CA ILE A 193 -12.80 -15.38 1.17
C ILE A 193 -11.83 -15.29 -0.01
N GLY A 194 -11.43 -16.42 -0.60
CA GLY A 194 -10.62 -16.45 -1.82
C GLY A 194 -11.27 -15.71 -3.00
N TYR A 195 -12.59 -15.86 -3.19
CA TYR A 195 -13.36 -15.13 -4.20
C TYR A 195 -13.26 -13.61 -3.99
N ILE A 196 -13.48 -13.12 -2.77
CA ILE A 196 -13.42 -11.68 -2.48
C ILE A 196 -11.98 -11.15 -2.61
N ILE A 197 -10.97 -11.91 -2.17
CA ILE A 197 -9.55 -11.56 -2.37
C ILE A 197 -9.22 -11.42 -3.87
N CYS A 198 -9.58 -12.41 -4.67
CA CYS A 198 -9.44 -12.35 -6.13
C CYS A 198 -10.22 -11.17 -6.72
N LEU A 199 -11.42 -10.89 -6.23
CA LEU A 199 -12.26 -9.78 -6.68
C LEU A 199 -11.53 -8.45 -6.57
N TYR A 200 -10.88 -8.13 -5.44
CA TYR A 200 -10.10 -6.89 -5.28
C TYR A 200 -8.87 -6.83 -6.16
N LEU A 201 -8.06 -7.90 -6.12
CA LEU A 201 -6.78 -7.99 -6.84
C LEU A 201 -7.00 -7.91 -8.36
N LEU A 202 -8.17 -8.32 -8.85
CA LEU A 202 -8.58 -8.19 -10.25
C LEU A 202 -9.34 -6.88 -10.53
N ALA A 203 -10.16 -6.38 -9.61
CA ALA A 203 -10.94 -5.17 -9.80
C ALA A 203 -10.06 -3.91 -9.89
N SER A 204 -9.07 -3.77 -9.01
CA SER A 204 -8.16 -2.61 -9.00
C SER A 204 -7.45 -2.38 -10.37
N PRO A 205 -6.79 -3.39 -10.99
CA PRO A 205 -6.24 -3.25 -12.34
C PRO A 205 -7.32 -3.17 -13.44
N ALA A 206 -8.46 -3.88 -13.32
CA ALA A 206 -9.53 -3.79 -14.31
C ALA A 206 -10.15 -2.39 -14.37
N LEU A 207 -10.39 -1.75 -13.22
CA LEU A 207 -10.77 -0.34 -13.09
C LEU A 207 -9.75 0.58 -13.77
N PHE A 208 -8.45 0.34 -13.57
CA PHE A 208 -7.38 1.11 -14.21
C PHE A 208 -7.42 1.01 -15.74
N LEU A 209 -7.67 -0.19 -16.27
CA LEU A 209 -7.85 -0.43 -17.71
C LEU A 209 -9.12 0.25 -18.25
N LEU A 210 -10.24 0.15 -17.54
CA LEU A 210 -11.52 0.75 -17.96
C LEU A 210 -11.44 2.28 -17.93
N ARG A 211 -10.87 2.90 -16.88
CA ARG A 211 -10.57 4.35 -16.83
C ARG A 211 -9.76 4.80 -18.04
N ARG A 212 -8.73 4.04 -18.41
CA ARG A 212 -7.86 4.34 -19.55
C ARG A 212 -8.58 4.13 -20.90
N LYS A 213 -9.59 3.26 -21.00
CA LYS A 213 -10.51 3.22 -22.16
C LYS A 213 -11.44 4.44 -22.16
N LEU A 214 -12.02 4.78 -21.00
CA LEU A 214 -13.02 5.85 -20.85
C LEU A 214 -12.45 7.23 -21.21
N LEU A 215 -11.27 7.58 -20.70
CA LEU A 215 -10.59 8.83 -21.03
C LEU A 215 -10.34 9.00 -22.54
N ARG A 216 -9.95 7.92 -23.23
CA ARG A 216 -9.74 7.95 -24.68
C ARG A 216 -11.05 8.20 -25.43
N LYS A 217 -12.16 7.58 -25.02
CA LYS A 217 -13.46 7.78 -25.66
C LYS A 217 -13.99 9.20 -25.43
N ILE A 218 -13.82 9.77 -24.24
CA ILE A 218 -14.15 11.19 -23.95
C ILE A 218 -13.33 12.15 -24.82
N HIS A 219 -12.03 11.90 -24.99
CA HIS A 219 -11.17 12.72 -25.84
C HIS A 219 -11.51 12.61 -27.34
N SER A 220 -12.18 11.53 -27.76
CA SER A 220 -12.62 11.31 -29.15
C SER A 220 -13.98 11.92 -29.52
N LEU A 221 -14.68 12.57 -28.57
CA LEU A 221 -15.90 13.31 -28.86
C LEU A 221 -15.59 14.54 -29.73
N GLY A 222 -16.49 14.94 -30.63
CA GLY A 222 -16.33 16.19 -31.39
C GLY A 222 -16.58 17.42 -30.50
N SER A 223 -17.83 17.55 -30.05
CA SER A 223 -18.37 18.65 -29.23
C SER A 223 -17.53 19.03 -28.00
N ILE A 224 -17.31 20.33 -27.81
CA ILE A 224 -16.61 20.91 -26.65
C ILE A 224 -17.53 20.89 -25.40
N SER A 225 -18.83 21.12 -25.58
CA SER A 225 -19.83 21.10 -24.49
C SER A 225 -19.89 19.72 -23.82
N ASP A 226 -19.92 18.67 -24.64
CA ASP A 226 -20.00 17.30 -24.13
C ASP A 226 -18.67 16.81 -23.55
N LYS A 227 -17.53 17.21 -24.15
CA LYS A 227 -16.20 17.03 -23.53
C LYS A 227 -16.17 17.57 -22.09
N HIS A 228 -16.66 18.78 -21.86
CA HIS A 228 -16.63 19.39 -20.52
C HIS A 228 -17.50 18.59 -19.52
N ARG A 229 -18.76 18.32 -19.88
CA ARG A 229 -19.70 17.54 -19.05
C ARG A 229 -19.18 16.13 -18.72
N HIS A 230 -18.60 15.44 -19.69
CA HIS A 230 -18.01 14.12 -19.46
C HIS A 230 -16.69 14.17 -18.69
N HIS A 231 -15.93 15.26 -18.76
CA HIS A 231 -14.69 15.43 -18.01
C HIS A 231 -14.93 15.63 -16.50
N GLU A 232 -16.01 16.30 -16.09
CA GLU A 232 -16.40 16.40 -14.67
C GLU A 232 -16.77 15.01 -14.09
N ILE A 233 -17.61 14.25 -14.81
CA ILE A 233 -17.98 12.88 -14.44
C ILE A 233 -16.73 11.98 -14.38
N PHE A 234 -15.81 12.12 -15.34
CA PHE A 234 -14.53 11.40 -15.35
C PHE A 234 -13.61 11.80 -14.19
N ARG A 235 -13.66 13.05 -13.71
CA ARG A 235 -12.89 13.52 -12.55
C ARG A 235 -13.44 12.92 -11.25
N SER A 236 -14.76 12.92 -11.06
CA SER A 236 -15.41 12.23 -9.93
C SER A 236 -15.04 10.73 -9.92
N LEU A 237 -15.27 10.03 -11.04
CA LEU A 237 -14.90 8.61 -11.20
C LEU A 237 -13.40 8.36 -10.98
N SER A 238 -12.53 9.23 -11.47
CA SER A 238 -11.07 9.13 -11.29
C SER A 238 -10.60 9.26 -9.85
N LEU A 239 -11.39 9.89 -8.97
CA LEU A 239 -11.07 10.05 -7.55
C LEU A 239 -11.60 8.88 -6.72
N HIS A 240 -12.77 8.31 -7.05
CA HIS A 240 -13.22 7.03 -6.48
C HIS A 240 -12.21 5.90 -6.70
N MET A 241 -11.42 5.95 -7.77
CA MET A 241 -10.35 4.97 -8.02
C MET A 241 -9.18 5.02 -7.04
N CYS A 242 -9.04 6.07 -6.23
CA CYS A 242 -8.09 6.05 -5.12
C CYS A 242 -8.55 5.08 -4.02
N MET A 243 -9.85 4.73 -3.95
CA MET A 243 -10.45 3.99 -2.85
C MET A 243 -10.20 2.47 -2.93
N PRO A 244 -10.34 1.78 -4.08
CA PRO A 244 -9.86 0.41 -4.22
C PRO A 244 -8.33 0.31 -4.15
N LEU A 245 -7.59 1.42 -4.37
CA LEU A 245 -6.14 1.46 -4.22
C LEU A 245 -5.74 1.49 -2.74
N THR A 246 -6.39 2.31 -1.91
CA THR A 246 -6.17 2.28 -0.45
C THR A 246 -6.66 0.96 0.16
N PHE A 247 -7.75 0.38 -0.34
CA PHE A 247 -8.14 -0.98 0.05
C PHE A 247 -7.13 -2.04 -0.41
N SER A 248 -6.55 -1.93 -1.61
CA SER A 248 -5.49 -2.86 -2.06
C SER A 248 -4.25 -2.77 -1.15
N VAL A 249 -3.85 -1.57 -0.76
CA VAL A 249 -2.73 -1.32 0.16
C VAL A 249 -3.03 -1.87 1.56
N GLY A 250 -4.25 -1.63 2.07
CA GLY A 250 -4.68 -2.16 3.36
C GLY A 250 -4.91 -3.66 3.40
N PHE A 251 -5.44 -4.26 2.33
CA PHE A 251 -5.52 -5.71 2.17
C PHE A 251 -4.14 -6.35 2.09
N VAL A 252 -3.18 -5.71 1.41
CA VAL A 252 -1.79 -6.16 1.46
C VAL A 252 -1.30 -6.12 2.90
N PHE A 253 -1.38 -5.00 3.62
CA PHE A 253 -0.98 -4.94 5.04
C PHE A 253 -1.72 -5.97 5.93
N TRP A 254 -3.00 -6.24 5.70
CA TRP A 254 -3.78 -7.26 6.42
C TRP A 254 -3.37 -8.70 6.05
N PHE A 255 -3.11 -9.01 4.78
CA PHE A 255 -2.70 -10.35 4.35
C PHE A 255 -1.32 -10.70 4.88
N LEU A 256 -0.48 -9.67 5.01
CA LEU A 256 0.80 -9.75 5.69
C LEU A 256 0.57 -9.93 7.21
N ASP A 257 -0.30 -9.19 7.88
CA ASP A 257 -0.66 -9.48 9.28
C ASP A 257 -1.22 -10.91 9.47
N PHE A 258 -2.09 -11.39 8.57
CA PHE A 258 -2.78 -12.68 8.62
C PHE A 258 -1.88 -13.90 8.44
N LEU A 259 -0.90 -13.86 7.53
CA LEU A 259 0.06 -14.96 7.39
C LEU A 259 1.02 -15.07 8.59
N ASP A 260 0.80 -14.25 9.63
CA ASP A 260 1.79 -13.88 10.65
C ASP A 260 3.08 -13.45 9.92
N ILE A 261 2.99 -12.33 9.18
CA ILE A 261 3.99 -11.73 8.27
C ILE A 261 4.13 -10.18 8.42
N TYR A 262 3.19 -9.43 9.04
CA TYR A 262 3.43 -8.04 9.50
C TYR A 262 2.48 -7.51 10.60
N ARG A 263 2.81 -7.76 11.87
CA ARG A 263 2.06 -7.29 13.05
C ARG A 263 2.52 -5.90 13.45
N MET A 264 1.53 -5.06 13.69
CA MET A 264 1.74 -3.67 14.03
C MET A 264 0.51 -3.18 14.80
N GLU A 265 0.52 -3.16 16.13
CA GLU A 265 -0.63 -2.68 16.92
C GLU A 265 -1.23 -1.33 16.46
N ILE A 266 -0.45 -0.30 16.09
CA ILE A 266 -1.00 0.93 15.47
C ILE A 266 -1.60 0.67 14.10
N LEU A 267 -0.98 -0.13 13.22
CA LEU A 267 -1.59 -0.48 11.92
C LEU A 267 -2.85 -1.36 12.14
N GLN A 268 -2.92 -2.14 13.21
CA GLN A 268 -4.10 -2.89 13.62
C GLN A 268 -5.16 -1.96 14.26
N ARG A 269 -4.75 -0.90 14.98
CA ARG A 269 -5.64 0.15 15.56
C ARG A 269 -6.12 1.19 14.53
N VAL A 270 -5.45 1.34 13.38
CA VAL A 270 -5.64 2.42 12.36
C VAL A 270 -5.99 1.91 10.94
N ILE A 271 -5.59 0.69 10.58
CA ILE A 271 -5.84 0.11 9.24
C ILE A 271 -6.80 -1.08 9.33
N MET A 272 -6.45 -2.14 10.06
CA MET A 272 -7.24 -3.39 10.07
C MET A 272 -7.10 -4.19 11.38
N PRO A 273 -8.10 -4.19 12.26
CA PRO A 273 -8.26 -5.21 13.29
C PRO A 273 -9.20 -6.30 12.78
N VAL A 274 -8.64 -7.46 12.44
CA VAL A 274 -9.30 -8.79 12.49
C VAL A 274 -8.22 -9.80 12.87
N ARG A 275 -7.92 -9.95 14.16
CA ARG A 275 -6.97 -10.97 14.65
C ARG A 275 -7.69 -12.31 14.84
N ILE A 276 -7.26 -13.34 14.12
CA ILE A 276 -7.53 -14.73 14.48
C ILE A 276 -6.52 -15.11 15.58
N PHE A 277 -7.01 -15.70 16.67
CA PHE A 277 -6.24 -15.95 17.89
C PHE A 277 -5.87 -17.45 17.98
N PRO A 278 -4.65 -17.78 18.44
CA PRO A 278 -4.25 -17.76 19.87
C PRO A 278 -3.20 -16.68 20.19
N ILE A 279 -2.67 -16.48 21.41
CA ILE A 279 -3.21 -16.33 22.79
C ILE A 279 -2.32 -15.26 23.47
N THR A 280 -2.65 -14.58 24.57
CA THR A 280 -3.74 -14.69 25.57
C THR A 280 -4.72 -13.50 25.48
N GLY A 281 -5.87 -13.59 26.15
CA GLY A 281 -7.03 -12.77 25.82
C GLY A 281 -6.93 -11.26 26.09
N LEU A 282 -7.06 -10.46 25.03
CA LEU A 282 -8.03 -9.35 24.99
C LEU A 282 -8.47 -9.05 23.54
N MET A 283 -9.72 -8.61 23.39
CA MET A 283 -10.34 -7.89 22.24
C MET A 283 -9.83 -8.11 20.79
N THR A 284 -10.75 -8.52 19.90
CA THR A 284 -10.65 -8.25 18.44
C THR A 284 -11.08 -6.80 18.10
N GLY A 285 -11.44 -6.53 16.85
CA GLY A 285 -12.04 -5.28 16.37
C GLY A 285 -12.59 -5.49 14.96
N ASP A 286 -12.96 -4.42 14.26
CA ASP A 286 -13.56 -4.48 12.92
C ASP A 286 -13.04 -3.37 11.96
N PHE A 287 -13.42 -3.45 10.68
CA PHE A 287 -12.56 -3.11 9.53
C PHE A 287 -12.49 -1.60 9.13
N GLN A 288 -11.75 -0.76 9.86
CA GLN A 288 -11.69 0.72 9.71
C GLN A 288 -11.54 1.31 8.29
N ILE A 289 -10.86 0.63 7.35
CA ILE A 289 -10.79 1.11 5.94
C ILE A 289 -12.18 1.16 5.30
N SER A 290 -13.09 0.24 5.68
CA SER A 290 -14.45 0.15 5.12
C SER A 290 -15.27 1.41 5.42
N SER A 291 -15.34 1.79 6.69
CA SER A 291 -16.01 3.01 7.15
C SER A 291 -15.45 4.24 6.43
N THR A 292 -14.12 4.29 6.28
CA THR A 292 -13.43 5.34 5.51
C THR A 292 -13.83 5.32 4.03
N PHE A 293 -13.96 4.15 3.40
CA PHE A 293 -14.44 4.00 2.03
C PHE A 293 -15.87 4.53 1.88
N ALA A 294 -16.77 4.12 2.77
CA ALA A 294 -18.19 4.47 2.75
C ALA A 294 -18.46 5.95 3.07
N VAL A 295 -17.57 6.65 3.79
CA VAL A 295 -17.58 8.12 3.92
C VAL A 295 -17.10 8.79 2.62
N PHE A 296 -15.93 8.42 2.11
CA PHE A 296 -15.27 9.17 1.02
C PHE A 296 -15.94 8.96 -0.35
N SER A 297 -16.49 7.78 -0.62
CA SER A 297 -17.21 7.46 -1.86
C SER A 297 -18.32 8.47 -2.18
N PRO A 298 -19.39 8.60 -1.36
CA PRO A 298 -20.48 9.54 -1.64
C PRO A 298 -20.03 11.01 -1.61
N LEU A 299 -19.05 11.39 -0.77
CA LEU A 299 -18.49 12.75 -0.81
C LEU A 299 -17.87 13.09 -2.17
N VAL A 300 -17.16 12.16 -2.82
CA VAL A 300 -16.60 12.37 -4.16
C VAL A 300 -17.70 12.43 -5.23
N VAL A 301 -18.85 11.77 -5.04
CA VAL A 301 -20.04 11.99 -5.89
C VAL A 301 -20.61 13.39 -5.70
N LEU A 302 -20.89 13.76 -4.45
CA LEU A 302 -21.57 15.00 -4.07
C LEU A 302 -20.76 16.26 -4.42
N PHE A 303 -19.44 16.26 -4.19
CA PHE A 303 -18.58 17.42 -4.48
C PHE A 303 -18.23 17.58 -5.97
N TYR A 304 -18.12 16.50 -6.75
CA TYR A 304 -17.61 16.57 -8.13
C TYR A 304 -18.68 16.48 -9.23
N LEU A 305 -19.92 16.12 -8.92
CA LEU A 305 -21.04 16.20 -9.88
C LEU A 305 -21.88 17.47 -9.62
N PRO A 306 -21.88 18.48 -10.51
CA PRO A 306 -22.49 19.79 -10.23
C PRO A 306 -23.97 19.77 -9.85
N CYS A 307 -24.73 18.78 -10.36
CA CYS A 307 -26.15 18.61 -10.06
C CYS A 307 -26.38 18.27 -8.58
N TYR A 308 -25.64 17.30 -8.03
CA TYR A 308 -25.74 16.92 -6.63
C TYR A 308 -24.99 17.90 -5.73
N ARG A 309 -23.91 18.55 -6.21
CA ARG A 309 -23.22 19.62 -5.48
C ARG A 309 -24.15 20.78 -5.12
N LYS A 310 -25.03 21.18 -6.05
CA LYS A 310 -26.07 22.19 -5.78
C LYS A 310 -27.06 21.76 -4.70
N LEU A 311 -27.35 20.45 -4.59
CA LEU A 311 -28.23 19.93 -3.54
C LEU A 311 -27.51 19.70 -2.21
N LEU A 312 -26.23 19.29 -2.21
CA LEU A 312 -25.42 19.19 -0.99
C LEU A 312 -25.30 20.57 -0.32
N PHE A 313 -25.06 21.64 -1.08
CA PHE A 313 -25.10 23.01 -0.54
C PHE A 313 -26.51 23.52 -0.18
N GLY A 314 -27.57 22.80 -0.56
CA GLY A 314 -28.93 22.99 -0.04
C GLY A 314 -29.19 22.22 1.26
N LEU A 315 -28.61 21.02 1.40
CA LEU A 315 -28.80 20.07 2.51
C LEU A 315 -27.79 20.23 3.66
N LEU A 316 -26.66 20.90 3.47
CA LEU A 316 -25.73 21.27 4.55
C LEU A 316 -26.24 22.43 5.44
N ARG A 317 -27.54 22.70 5.35
CA ARG A 317 -28.38 23.29 6.40
C ARG A 317 -28.89 22.05 7.24
N CYS A 318 -28.32 21.74 8.44
CA CYS A 318 -27.70 20.43 8.93
C CYS A 318 -28.34 19.54 10.10
N PRO A 319 -28.12 18.15 10.27
CA PRO A 319 -27.68 17.37 11.55
C PRO A 319 -27.15 15.82 11.61
N SER A 320 -26.44 15.37 12.72
CA SER A 320 -26.22 14.14 13.66
C SER A 320 -26.12 12.51 13.52
N GLN A 321 -25.15 11.83 14.26
CA GLN A 321 -25.07 10.53 15.16
C GLN A 321 -24.96 8.98 14.69
N THR A 322 -24.67 7.80 15.43
CA THR A 322 -23.56 7.20 16.38
C THR A 322 -23.41 5.55 16.56
N PRO A 323 -23.17 4.72 17.68
CA PRO A 323 -22.06 3.62 17.80
C PRO A 323 -22.02 2.24 18.74
N LEU A 324 -21.03 1.22 18.69
CA LEU A 324 -20.39 0.21 19.77
C LEU A 324 -19.84 -1.34 19.47
N ILE A 325 -18.74 -2.07 20.03
CA ILE A 325 -17.95 -3.40 19.57
C ILE A 325 -17.88 -4.84 20.42
N THR A 326 -17.07 -6.00 20.49
CA THR A 326 -15.65 -6.65 20.30
C THR A 326 -15.42 -8.30 20.46
N VAL A 327 -14.17 -8.98 20.59
CA VAL A 327 -13.62 -10.39 21.17
C VAL A 327 -13.00 -11.72 20.35
N THR A 328 -12.22 -12.77 20.92
CA THR A 328 -11.05 -13.76 20.43
C THR A 328 -10.86 -15.37 20.78
N THR A 329 -9.97 -16.30 20.17
CA THR A 329 -9.78 -17.89 20.34
C THR A 329 -8.40 -18.81 20.34
N HIS A 330 -8.25 -20.14 19.83
CA HIS A 330 -7.20 -21.27 20.16
C HIS A 330 -6.66 -22.40 19.10
N SER A 331 -5.63 -23.30 19.39
CA SER A 331 -4.82 -24.30 18.48
C SER A 331 -4.20 -25.68 19.05
N ASP A 332 -3.33 -26.50 18.32
CA ASP A 332 -2.72 -27.88 18.65
C ASP A 332 -1.29 -28.34 18.03
N LYS A 333 -0.67 -29.56 18.30
CA LYS A 333 0.84 -29.91 18.16
C LYS A 333 1.40 -31.33 17.64
N HIS A 334 2.75 -31.47 17.41
CA HIS A 334 3.63 -32.73 17.39
C HIS A 334 5.19 -32.47 17.58
N THR A 335 6.12 -33.48 17.65
CA THR A 335 7.51 -33.38 18.28
C THR A 335 8.71 -34.24 17.76
N SER A 336 9.99 -33.80 17.94
CA SER A 336 11.25 -34.64 17.95
C SER A 336 12.59 -33.96 18.45
N SER A 337 13.45 -34.72 19.17
CA SER A 337 14.92 -34.62 19.54
C SER A 337 15.72 -33.28 19.74
N PRO A 338 16.45 -33.08 20.88
CA PRO A 338 17.31 -31.90 21.16
C PRO A 338 18.83 -32.16 21.44
N HIS A 339 19.71 -31.16 21.23
CA HIS A 339 20.72 -30.65 22.21
C HIS A 339 21.84 -29.75 21.64
N SER A 340 22.34 -29.98 20.42
CA SER A 340 23.21 -28.99 19.72
C SER A 340 22.36 -27.96 18.96
N MET A 341 21.19 -28.39 18.51
CA MET A 341 20.18 -27.52 17.90
C MET A 341 19.42 -26.65 18.93
N SER A 342 19.58 -26.86 20.24
CA SER A 342 18.80 -26.15 21.27
C SER A 342 19.27 -24.72 21.59
N LEU A 343 20.43 -24.30 21.08
CA LEU A 343 20.79 -22.87 21.00
C LEU A 343 20.20 -22.18 19.75
N LEU A 344 19.78 -22.97 18.76
CA LEU A 344 19.23 -22.51 17.47
C LEU A 344 17.70 -22.59 17.44
N SER A 345 17.09 -23.46 18.25
CA SER A 345 15.67 -23.39 18.65
C SER A 345 15.41 -22.23 19.62
N ARG A 346 15.98 -21.05 19.34
CA ARG A 346 15.55 -19.82 19.97
C ARG A 346 14.11 -19.59 19.56
N GLU A 347 13.20 -19.57 20.53
CA GLU A 347 11.79 -19.32 20.29
C GLU A 347 11.61 -17.86 19.85
N MET A 348 11.65 -17.63 18.53
CA MET A 348 11.25 -16.36 17.93
C MET A 348 9.79 -16.11 18.30
N ARG A 349 9.45 -14.90 18.75
CA ARG A 349 8.03 -14.56 18.91
C ARG A 349 7.38 -14.73 17.54
N ASN A 350 6.12 -15.13 17.51
CA ASN A 350 5.27 -14.99 16.32
C ASN A 350 5.53 -13.64 15.64
N GLU A 351 5.44 -12.55 16.41
CA GLU A 351 5.71 -11.16 16.00
C GLU A 351 7.08 -10.85 15.39
N ASP A 352 8.09 -11.71 15.60
CA ASP A 352 9.41 -11.59 14.99
C ASP A 352 9.45 -12.36 13.64
N ILE A 353 8.94 -13.60 13.61
CA ILE A 353 8.74 -14.43 12.39
C ILE A 353 7.91 -13.64 11.37
N VAL A 354 6.87 -13.02 11.90
CA VAL A 354 6.02 -12.02 11.30
C VAL A 354 6.87 -10.94 10.64
N HIS A 355 7.45 -10.01 11.40
CA HIS A 355 8.11 -8.84 10.84
C HIS A 355 9.22 -9.21 9.83
N PHE A 356 9.95 -10.30 10.10
CA PHE A 356 10.92 -10.87 9.18
C PHE A 356 10.35 -11.21 7.80
N SER A 357 9.16 -11.80 7.77
CA SER A 357 8.58 -12.34 6.55
C SER A 357 8.02 -11.27 5.61
N LEU A 358 7.45 -10.15 6.10
CA LEU A 358 7.11 -9.04 5.18
C LEU A 358 8.40 -8.46 4.64
N LEU A 359 9.36 -8.10 5.49
CA LEU A 359 10.56 -7.44 5.02
C LEU A 359 11.25 -8.32 3.95
N SER A 360 11.27 -9.64 4.15
CA SER A 360 11.67 -10.64 3.15
C SER A 360 10.86 -10.60 1.84
N LEU A 361 9.52 -10.56 1.89
CA LEU A 361 8.69 -10.50 0.68
C LEU A 361 8.81 -9.15 -0.05
N LEU A 362 8.87 -8.05 0.70
CA LEU A 362 8.96 -6.68 0.17
C LEU A 362 10.32 -6.43 -0.47
N ASP A 363 11.40 -6.75 0.23
CA ASP A 363 12.77 -6.56 -0.27
C ASP A 363 13.15 -7.61 -1.30
N GLY A 364 12.73 -8.87 -1.16
CA GLY A 364 12.86 -9.87 -2.23
C GLY A 364 12.20 -9.39 -3.53
N SER A 365 11.02 -8.80 -3.44
CA SER A 365 10.34 -8.17 -4.59
C SER A 365 11.09 -6.93 -5.10
N ALA A 366 11.63 -6.08 -4.22
CA ALA A 366 12.42 -4.91 -4.60
C ALA A 366 13.71 -5.30 -5.33
N ILE A 367 14.43 -6.33 -4.85
CA ILE A 367 15.65 -6.88 -5.46
C ILE A 367 15.34 -7.37 -6.87
N VAL A 368 14.33 -8.25 -7.03
CA VAL A 368 13.95 -8.81 -8.33
C VAL A 368 13.55 -7.71 -9.33
N ILE A 369 12.73 -6.74 -8.90
CA ILE A 369 12.27 -5.66 -9.79
C ILE A 369 13.41 -4.69 -10.14
N ASN A 370 14.34 -4.40 -9.22
CA ASN A 370 15.54 -3.61 -9.53
C ASN A 370 16.50 -4.36 -10.48
N ILE A 371 16.70 -5.67 -10.32
CA ILE A 371 17.48 -6.48 -11.26
C ILE A 371 16.87 -6.43 -12.67
N PHE A 372 15.54 -6.58 -12.79
CA PHE A 372 14.85 -6.40 -14.08
C PHE A 372 14.98 -4.98 -14.66
N LEU A 373 15.03 -3.94 -13.82
CA LEU A 373 15.29 -2.57 -14.27
C LEU A 373 16.74 -2.37 -14.72
N ILE A 374 17.73 -2.89 -13.98
CA ILE A 374 19.15 -2.87 -14.34
C ILE A 374 19.35 -3.53 -15.71
N ALA A 375 18.81 -4.74 -15.90
CA ALA A 375 18.74 -5.43 -17.19
C ALA A 375 18.12 -4.57 -18.30
N ALA A 376 16.94 -3.99 -18.04
CA ALA A 376 16.24 -3.15 -19.01
C ALA A 376 17.00 -1.85 -19.35
N ILE A 377 17.83 -1.33 -18.44
CA ILE A 377 18.68 -0.17 -18.69
C ILE A 377 19.90 -0.55 -19.53
N ILE A 378 20.60 -1.64 -19.18
CA ILE A 378 21.80 -2.11 -19.90
C ILE A 378 21.45 -2.46 -21.35
N TRP A 379 20.39 -3.24 -21.59
CA TRP A 379 20.04 -3.74 -22.92
C TRP A 379 18.97 -2.92 -23.65
N GLY A 380 18.13 -2.16 -22.94
CA GLY A 380 16.97 -1.45 -23.50
C GLY A 380 17.10 0.07 -23.64
N THR A 381 18.19 0.69 -23.22
CA THR A 381 18.35 2.17 -23.29
C THR A 381 18.56 2.67 -24.73
N PRO A 382 17.66 3.52 -25.28
CA PRO A 382 17.90 4.18 -26.57
C PRO A 382 18.94 5.31 -26.43
N LEU A 383 19.69 5.59 -27.51
CA LEU A 383 20.73 6.63 -27.55
C LEU A 383 20.28 7.99 -26.97
N ALA A 384 19.05 8.41 -27.26
CA ALA A 384 18.43 9.65 -26.78
C ALA A 384 18.21 9.73 -25.25
N LEU A 385 18.42 8.63 -24.51
CA LEU A 385 18.40 8.57 -23.05
C LEU A 385 19.75 8.14 -22.43
N LYS A 386 20.78 7.82 -23.24
CA LYS A 386 22.05 7.18 -22.81
C LYS A 386 22.92 8.00 -21.84
N ASN A 387 22.51 9.22 -21.48
CA ASN A 387 23.18 10.05 -20.47
C ASN A 387 22.36 10.13 -19.16
N TYR A 388 21.05 9.87 -19.22
CA TYR A 388 20.16 9.74 -18.07
C TYR A 388 20.06 8.29 -17.57
N SER A 389 20.34 7.31 -18.43
CA SER A 389 20.46 5.91 -18.03
C SER A 389 21.54 5.68 -16.97
N VAL A 390 22.58 6.52 -16.91
CA VAL A 390 23.60 6.50 -15.85
C VAL A 390 22.96 6.76 -14.48
N LEU A 391 22.14 7.82 -14.37
CA LEU A 391 21.41 8.14 -13.14
C LEU A 391 20.42 7.03 -12.76
N LEU A 392 19.64 6.53 -13.74
CA LEU A 392 18.67 5.45 -13.49
C LEU A 392 19.34 4.13 -13.06
N LEU A 393 20.50 3.80 -13.65
CA LEU A 393 21.27 2.61 -13.29
C LEU A 393 21.81 2.75 -11.86
N PHE A 394 22.32 3.94 -11.51
CA PHE A 394 22.82 4.23 -10.18
C PHE A 394 21.70 4.20 -9.12
N THR A 395 20.51 4.76 -9.43
CA THR A 395 19.31 4.60 -8.59
C THR A 395 18.93 3.13 -8.42
N ALA A 396 18.83 2.35 -9.49
CA ALA A 396 18.41 0.95 -9.40
C ALA A 396 19.44 0.06 -8.65
N ILE A 397 20.74 0.37 -8.74
CA ILE A 397 21.79 -0.30 -7.95
C ILE A 397 21.65 0.05 -6.47
N VAL A 398 21.44 1.33 -6.13
CA VAL A 398 21.29 1.77 -4.73
C VAL A 398 19.98 1.26 -4.11
N ASP A 399 18.86 1.29 -4.85
CA ASP A 399 17.58 0.73 -4.41
C ASP A 399 17.66 -0.80 -4.24
N CYS A 400 18.37 -1.52 -5.13
CA CYS A 400 18.64 -2.95 -4.96
C CYS A 400 19.51 -3.23 -3.73
N ASN A 401 20.57 -2.43 -3.50
CA ASN A 401 21.46 -2.57 -2.36
C ASN A 401 20.75 -2.27 -1.03
N ALA A 402 19.88 -1.26 -1.00
CA ALA A 402 19.03 -0.95 0.14
C ALA A 402 18.19 -2.17 0.56
N ALA A 403 17.56 -2.83 -0.42
CA ALA A 403 16.73 -4.03 -0.19
C ALA A 403 17.56 -5.26 0.21
N CYS A 404 18.70 -5.53 -0.46
CA CYS A 404 19.60 -6.61 -0.06
C CYS A 404 20.08 -6.48 1.40
N MET A 405 20.44 -5.26 1.82
CA MET A 405 20.96 -5.02 3.16
C MET A 405 19.85 -4.96 4.22
N SER A 406 18.65 -4.50 3.83
CA SER A 406 17.42 -4.61 4.63
C SER A 406 17.14 -6.06 5.00
N LEU A 407 17.06 -6.93 3.99
CA LEU A 407 16.81 -8.36 4.13
C LEU A 407 17.91 -9.08 4.94
N LEU A 408 19.17 -8.70 4.73
CA LEU A 408 20.30 -9.28 5.46
C LEU A 408 20.24 -8.94 6.96
N ALA A 409 19.86 -7.72 7.32
CA ALA A 409 19.80 -7.26 8.71
C ALA A 409 18.49 -7.63 9.42
N THR A 410 17.37 -7.52 8.72
CA THR A 410 15.97 -7.49 9.18
C THR A 410 15.79 -6.94 10.60
N VAL A 411 15.54 -5.64 10.70
CA VAL A 411 15.60 -4.91 11.98
C VAL A 411 14.23 -4.53 12.51
N VAL A 412 14.04 -4.64 13.83
CA VAL A 412 13.00 -3.97 14.61
C VAL A 412 13.64 -2.81 15.39
N VAL A 413 12.97 -1.66 15.47
CA VAL A 413 13.49 -0.43 16.09
C VAL A 413 12.79 -0.16 17.43
N GLU A 414 13.26 -0.79 18.50
CA GLU A 414 12.71 -0.58 19.85
C GLU A 414 13.34 0.68 20.48
N ASN A 415 12.59 1.45 21.28
CA ASN A 415 13.15 2.57 22.06
C ASN A 415 12.98 2.30 23.57
N LEU A 416 14.09 2.35 24.32
CA LEU A 416 14.12 2.10 25.77
C LEU A 416 15.11 3.05 26.46
N GLU A 417 14.74 3.60 27.62
CA GLU A 417 15.63 4.45 28.45
C GLU A 417 16.26 5.62 27.67
N GLY A 418 15.55 6.17 26.68
CA GLY A 418 16.05 7.23 25.78
C GLY A 418 17.15 6.78 24.79
N SER A 419 17.39 5.47 24.68
CA SER A 419 18.28 4.85 23.71
C SER A 419 17.47 4.19 22.59
N ILE A 420 18.00 4.24 21.36
CA ILE A 420 17.44 3.52 20.21
C ILE A 420 18.08 2.14 20.17
N ILE A 421 17.29 1.09 20.01
CA ILE A 421 17.74 -0.29 20.05
C ILE A 421 17.31 -0.98 18.75
N PHE A 422 18.28 -1.36 17.93
CA PHE A 422 18.03 -2.16 16.74
C PHE A 422 18.14 -3.63 17.11
N VAL A 423 17.00 -4.32 17.18
CA VAL A 423 16.92 -5.77 17.34
C VAL A 423 17.02 -6.39 15.94
N TYR A 424 18.05 -7.20 15.73
CA TYR A 424 18.26 -7.89 14.45
C TYR A 424 17.53 -9.22 14.43
N LEU A 425 16.95 -9.58 13.29
CA LEU A 425 16.27 -10.85 13.03
C LEU A 425 16.74 -11.50 11.71
N GLY A 426 17.54 -10.79 10.90
CA GLY A 426 17.96 -11.26 9.58
C GLY A 426 19.15 -12.25 9.59
N PRO A 427 19.48 -12.85 8.44
CA PRO A 427 20.55 -13.85 8.31
C PRO A 427 21.94 -13.38 8.75
N CYS A 428 22.16 -12.07 8.90
CA CYS A 428 23.42 -11.51 9.43
C CYS A 428 23.80 -12.10 10.80
N GLN A 429 22.82 -12.50 11.63
CA GLN A 429 23.06 -13.14 12.93
C GLN A 429 23.95 -14.39 12.82
N LEU A 430 23.81 -15.15 11.74
CA LEU A 430 24.54 -16.39 11.48
C LEU A 430 25.99 -16.16 11.02
N ILE A 431 26.36 -14.90 10.75
CA ILE A 431 27.67 -14.51 10.20
C ILE A 431 28.49 -13.82 11.29
N HIS A 432 28.12 -12.58 11.65
CA HIS A 432 28.80 -11.81 12.69
C HIS A 432 27.99 -10.55 13.07
N THR A 433 28.13 -10.08 14.31
CA THR A 433 27.42 -8.90 14.83
C THR A 433 27.73 -7.63 14.02
N THR A 434 28.98 -7.42 13.64
CA THR A 434 29.39 -6.27 12.81
C THR A 434 28.79 -6.31 11.40
N VAL A 435 28.45 -7.50 10.87
CA VAL A 435 27.75 -7.62 9.56
C VAL A 435 26.31 -7.14 9.70
N CYS A 436 25.63 -7.43 10.81
CA CYS A 436 24.32 -6.84 11.11
C CYS A 436 24.38 -5.31 11.21
N TYR A 437 25.39 -4.78 11.92
CA TYR A 437 25.55 -3.33 12.13
C TYR A 437 25.85 -2.62 10.80
N ALA A 438 26.73 -3.20 9.97
CA ALA A 438 27.06 -2.70 8.65
C ALA A 438 25.86 -2.79 7.70
N ALA A 439 25.11 -3.89 7.68
CA ALA A 439 23.94 -4.05 6.82
C ALA A 439 22.86 -2.99 7.13
N GLN A 440 22.52 -2.78 8.41
CA GLN A 440 21.57 -1.72 8.79
C GLN A 440 22.09 -0.32 8.46
N ALA A 441 23.40 -0.05 8.66
CA ALA A 441 24.01 1.21 8.25
C ALA A 441 23.87 1.45 6.74
N ILE A 442 24.28 0.48 5.93
CA ILE A 442 24.25 0.55 4.46
C ILE A 442 22.80 0.69 3.97
N HIS A 443 21.84 -0.02 4.57
CA HIS A 443 20.42 0.09 4.22
C HIS A 443 19.90 1.53 4.39
N VAL A 444 20.00 2.09 5.61
CA VAL A 444 19.43 3.41 5.92
C VAL A 444 20.10 4.52 5.07
N GLN A 445 21.43 4.43 4.89
CA GLN A 445 22.15 5.38 4.04
C GLN A 445 21.88 5.17 2.55
N SER A 446 21.53 3.96 2.09
CA SER A 446 21.13 3.71 0.69
C SER A 446 19.79 4.37 0.35
N ILE A 447 18.78 4.29 1.23
CA ILE A 447 17.51 5.04 1.01
C ILE A 447 17.77 6.55 0.98
N GLY A 448 18.67 7.05 1.85
CA GLY A 448 19.09 8.45 1.86
C GLY A 448 19.78 8.85 0.55
N GLN A 449 20.67 7.98 0.07
CA GLN A 449 21.38 8.16 -1.19
C GLN A 449 20.42 8.16 -2.39
N SER A 450 19.37 7.34 -2.42
CA SER A 450 18.36 7.41 -3.48
C SER A 450 17.57 8.74 -3.47
N CYS A 451 17.33 9.36 -2.31
CA CYS A 451 16.82 10.74 -2.23
C CYS A 451 17.82 11.75 -2.83
N VAL A 452 19.12 11.62 -2.56
CA VAL A 452 20.18 12.45 -3.17
C VAL A 452 20.21 12.28 -4.69
N ILE A 453 20.18 11.04 -5.20
CA ILE A 453 20.20 10.74 -6.64
C ILE A 453 18.94 11.27 -7.34
N LEU A 454 17.78 11.31 -6.65
CA LEU A 454 16.56 11.94 -7.16
C LEU A 454 16.72 13.48 -7.28
N ILE A 455 17.32 14.14 -6.28
CA ILE A 455 17.65 15.58 -6.34
C ILE A 455 18.65 15.87 -7.49
N VAL A 456 19.69 15.04 -7.63
CA VAL A 456 20.65 15.11 -8.75
C VAL A 456 19.93 14.89 -10.08
N SER A 457 18.98 13.97 -10.16
CA SER A 457 18.21 13.69 -11.39
C SER A 457 17.34 14.87 -11.83
N PHE A 458 16.64 15.53 -10.90
CA PHE A 458 15.93 16.79 -11.19
C PHE A 458 16.89 17.90 -11.64
N SER A 459 18.03 18.04 -10.94
CA SER A 459 19.02 19.08 -11.21
C SER A 459 19.72 18.88 -12.57
N PHE A 460 20.09 17.65 -12.91
CA PHE A 460 20.62 17.27 -14.22
C PHE A 460 19.63 17.56 -15.34
N ARG A 461 18.32 17.31 -15.15
CA ARG A 461 17.30 17.68 -16.15
C ARG A 461 17.15 19.19 -16.30
N LEU A 462 17.21 19.96 -15.21
CA LEU A 462 17.23 21.43 -15.24
C LEU A 462 18.48 21.99 -15.95
N TRP A 463 19.64 21.38 -15.74
CA TRP A 463 20.92 21.71 -16.39
C TRP A 463 20.90 21.39 -17.89
N THR A 464 20.50 20.16 -18.25
CA THR A 464 20.39 19.71 -19.65
C THR A 464 19.56 20.70 -20.47
N PHE A 465 18.45 21.19 -19.90
CA PHE A 465 17.59 22.21 -20.52
C PHE A 465 18.17 23.62 -20.59
N SER A 466 19.12 24.00 -19.72
CA SER A 466 19.88 25.24 -19.91
C SER A 466 20.94 25.09 -21.00
N HIS A 467 21.44 23.89 -21.22
CA HIS A 467 22.51 23.61 -22.17
C HIS A 467 22.01 23.33 -23.59
N SER A 468 20.84 22.71 -23.75
CA SER A 468 20.23 22.44 -25.07
C SER A 468 19.83 23.70 -25.86
N LEU A 469 19.85 24.87 -25.21
CA LEU A 469 19.64 26.17 -25.85
C LEU A 469 20.96 26.79 -26.37
N LYS A 470 22.13 26.22 -26.03
CA LYS A 470 23.45 26.65 -26.50
C LYS A 470 23.96 25.65 -27.54
N ALA A 471 23.56 25.87 -28.79
CA ALA A 471 23.39 24.84 -29.82
C ALA A 471 24.60 23.93 -30.16
N ASN A 472 25.85 24.38 -29.96
CA ASN A 472 27.03 23.69 -30.52
C ASN A 472 27.81 22.79 -29.53
N ALA A 473 27.43 22.72 -28.25
CA ALA A 473 28.29 22.11 -27.22
C ALA A 473 27.91 20.65 -26.86
N GLN A 474 27.97 19.74 -27.84
CA GLN A 474 27.68 18.30 -27.68
C GLN A 474 28.86 17.50 -27.04
N THR A 475 29.36 17.96 -25.88
CA THR A 475 30.39 17.23 -25.12
C THR A 475 29.83 15.99 -24.42
N ASP A 476 30.65 14.93 -24.25
CA ASP A 476 30.20 13.75 -23.52
C ASP A 476 29.98 14.09 -22.04
N SER A 477 28.72 14.02 -21.64
CA SER A 477 28.24 14.30 -20.30
C SER A 477 28.14 13.05 -19.44
N ARG A 478 28.39 11.83 -19.95
CA ARG A 478 28.33 10.59 -19.14
C ARG A 478 29.37 10.56 -18.05
N ALA A 479 30.64 10.83 -18.39
CA ALA A 479 31.72 10.88 -17.41
C ALA A 479 31.40 11.92 -16.32
N LYS A 480 30.92 13.11 -16.72
CA LYS A 480 30.52 14.19 -15.79
C LYS A 480 29.35 13.78 -14.88
N VAL A 481 28.32 13.12 -15.42
CA VAL A 481 27.18 12.60 -14.62
C VAL A 481 27.63 11.48 -13.68
N LEU A 482 28.46 10.55 -14.14
CA LEU A 482 29.01 9.45 -13.33
C LEU A 482 29.87 9.99 -12.18
N ILE A 483 30.76 10.95 -12.45
CA ILE A 483 31.56 11.63 -11.43
C ILE A 483 30.65 12.32 -10.40
N VAL A 484 29.60 13.03 -10.82
CA VAL A 484 28.63 13.63 -9.88
C VAL A 484 27.91 12.56 -9.04
N CYS A 485 27.55 11.41 -9.63
CA CYS A 485 26.98 10.28 -8.87
C CYS A 485 27.97 9.74 -7.83
N LEU A 486 29.21 9.46 -8.21
CA LEU A 486 30.26 8.93 -7.31
C LEU A 486 30.67 9.92 -6.21
N LEU A 487 30.78 11.21 -6.52
CA LEU A 487 30.99 12.25 -5.51
C LEU A 487 29.79 12.36 -4.56
N SER A 488 28.57 12.20 -5.07
CA SER A 488 27.36 12.25 -4.24
C SER A 488 27.21 11.06 -3.28
N THR A 489 27.93 9.95 -3.48
CA THR A 489 27.99 8.82 -2.51
C THR A 489 28.96 9.03 -1.36
N ILE A 490 29.90 9.98 -1.43
CA ILE A 490 30.92 10.17 -0.37
C ILE A 490 30.28 10.44 1.01
N PRO A 491 29.27 11.32 1.16
CA PRO A 491 28.61 11.52 2.45
C PRO A 491 27.97 10.24 2.99
N ALA A 492 27.24 9.50 2.15
CA ALA A 492 26.58 8.25 2.54
C ALA A 492 27.57 7.15 2.96
N VAL A 493 28.75 7.08 2.34
CA VAL A 493 29.82 6.16 2.76
C VAL A 493 30.40 6.56 4.13
N VAL A 494 30.69 7.85 4.33
CA VAL A 494 31.18 8.36 5.62
C VAL A 494 30.17 8.09 6.74
N THR A 495 28.88 8.39 6.51
CA THR A 495 27.83 8.17 7.51
C THR A 495 27.46 6.70 7.69
N THR A 496 27.72 5.84 6.70
CA THR A 496 27.67 4.38 6.88
C THR A 496 28.75 3.94 7.87
N ILE A 497 30.00 4.37 7.65
CA ILE A 497 31.15 4.00 8.49
C ILE A 497 31.00 4.53 9.91
N THR A 498 30.53 5.77 10.11
CA THR A 498 30.28 6.28 11.47
C THR A 498 29.15 5.50 12.14
N PHE A 499 28.02 5.27 11.46
CA PHE A 499 26.86 4.58 12.04
C PHE A 499 27.15 3.11 12.38
N SER A 500 27.87 2.36 11.53
CA SER A 500 28.22 0.96 11.80
C SER A 500 29.19 0.79 12.99
N ASN A 501 29.98 1.82 13.29
CA ASN A 501 30.91 1.87 14.43
C ASN A 501 30.35 2.69 15.62
N SER A 502 29.08 3.11 15.56
CA SER A 502 28.39 3.85 16.63
C SER A 502 27.74 3.02 17.77
N PRO A 503 27.48 1.70 17.66
CA PRO A 503 26.85 0.96 18.75
C PRO A 503 27.59 1.08 20.10
N SER A 504 26.86 1.54 21.12
CA SER A 504 27.27 1.55 22.52
C SER A 504 27.28 0.11 23.08
N ALA A 505 28.11 -0.14 24.10
CA ALA A 505 27.98 -1.35 24.90
C ALA A 505 26.62 -1.36 25.62
N PRO A 506 25.89 -2.49 25.66
CA PRO A 506 24.59 -2.55 26.33
C PRO A 506 24.73 -2.46 27.85
N THR A 507 23.84 -1.71 28.49
CA THR A 507 23.77 -1.60 29.95
C THR A 507 23.21 -2.90 30.57
N GLN A 508 23.51 -3.14 31.84
CA GLN A 508 22.97 -4.30 32.55
C GLN A 508 21.42 -4.26 32.66
N SER A 509 20.80 -3.08 32.65
CA SER A 509 19.33 -2.93 32.56
C SER A 509 18.78 -3.55 31.27
N LEU A 510 19.43 -3.28 30.13
CA LEU A 510 19.03 -3.80 28.82
C LEU A 510 19.39 -5.28 28.63
N ILE A 511 20.52 -5.75 29.17
CA ILE A 511 20.88 -7.18 29.15
C ILE A 511 19.88 -8.01 29.96
N ASN A 512 19.45 -7.50 31.12
CA ASN A 512 18.48 -8.17 32.00
C ASN A 512 17.02 -7.98 31.56
N ASN A 513 16.74 -7.19 30.51
CA ASN A 513 15.38 -6.93 30.05
C ASN A 513 14.78 -8.19 29.39
N PRO A 514 13.63 -8.72 29.85
CA PRO A 514 13.05 -9.95 29.33
C PRO A 514 12.63 -9.87 27.84
N GLN A 515 12.35 -8.67 27.31
CA GLN A 515 12.04 -8.49 25.88
C GLN A 515 13.30 -8.68 25.01
N LEU A 516 14.44 -8.17 25.48
CA LEU A 516 15.74 -8.24 24.80
C LEU A 516 16.54 -9.52 25.10
N ALA A 517 16.13 -10.32 26.10
CA ALA A 517 16.88 -11.42 26.70
C ALA A 517 17.66 -12.28 25.68
N GLY A 518 18.98 -12.03 25.62
CA GLY A 518 19.95 -12.69 24.76
C GLY A 518 19.75 -12.53 23.24
N ARG A 519 18.83 -11.70 22.77
CA ARG A 519 18.67 -11.37 21.34
C ARG A 519 19.95 -10.70 20.83
N LEU A 520 20.20 -10.75 19.52
CA LEU A 520 21.21 -9.85 18.95
C LEU A 520 20.60 -8.47 18.75
N PHE A 521 21.08 -7.48 19.51
CA PHE A 521 20.68 -6.09 19.37
C PHE A 521 21.89 -5.15 19.45
N SER A 522 21.75 -3.94 18.91
CA SER A 522 22.71 -2.84 19.07
C SER A 522 22.04 -1.65 19.75
N VAL A 523 22.72 -1.07 20.74
CA VAL A 523 22.23 0.09 21.49
C VAL A 523 22.87 1.35 20.92
N PHE A 524 22.06 2.36 20.62
CA PHE A 524 22.48 3.69 20.19
C PHE A 524 22.01 4.67 21.27
N ASN A 525 22.87 4.95 22.25
CA ASN A 525 22.49 5.80 23.37
C ASN A 525 22.37 7.27 22.91
N MET A 526 21.13 7.77 22.86
CA MET A 526 20.83 9.16 22.50
C MET A 526 20.78 10.09 23.73
N THR A 527 20.78 9.55 24.95
CA THR A 527 20.79 10.34 26.19
C THR A 527 22.16 10.97 26.48
N SER A 528 22.14 12.18 27.03
CA SER A 528 23.25 12.81 27.78
C SER A 528 22.72 14.05 28.47
N SER A 529 23.35 14.46 29.57
CA SER A 529 23.08 15.74 30.25
C SER A 529 23.23 16.98 29.34
N HIS A 530 24.11 16.94 28.34
CA HIS A 530 24.42 18.10 27.49
C HIS A 530 24.43 17.79 25.99
N ILE A 531 23.77 18.63 25.20
CA ILE A 531 23.65 18.53 23.73
C ILE A 531 25.03 18.48 23.04
N ILE A 532 26.05 19.09 23.64
CA ILE A 532 27.43 19.21 23.13
C ILE A 532 28.36 18.13 23.75
N SER A 533 27.84 17.13 24.47
CA SER A 533 28.68 16.04 24.97
C SER A 533 29.34 15.30 23.80
N THR A 534 30.64 15.04 23.93
CA THR A 534 31.43 14.22 22.99
C THR A 534 31.05 12.74 23.09
N GLU A 535 30.45 12.32 24.20
CA GLU A 535 29.83 11.00 24.36
C GLU A 535 28.72 10.81 23.32
N ASN A 536 28.74 9.68 22.62
CA ASN A 536 27.76 9.32 21.61
C ASN A 536 27.62 10.35 20.47
N ILE A 537 28.64 11.19 20.21
CA ILE A 537 28.58 12.20 19.12
C ILE A 537 28.47 11.56 17.72
N LEU A 538 29.12 10.41 17.47
CA LEU A 538 29.03 9.68 16.19
C LEU A 538 27.58 9.24 15.83
N PRO A 539 26.83 8.53 16.70
CA PRO A 539 25.44 8.17 16.38
C PRO A 539 24.56 9.40 16.22
N ARG A 540 24.74 10.43 17.05
CA ARG A 540 23.98 11.69 16.99
C ARG A 540 24.19 12.43 15.68
N VAL A 541 25.43 12.59 15.21
CA VAL A 541 25.73 13.20 13.92
C VAL A 541 25.18 12.35 12.77
N SER A 542 25.29 11.02 12.86
CA SER A 542 24.79 10.10 11.83
C SER A 542 23.25 10.15 11.69
N ILE A 543 22.54 10.15 12.82
CA ILE A 543 21.07 10.26 12.87
C ILE A 543 20.62 11.69 12.53
N GLY A 544 21.28 12.71 13.06
CA GLY A 544 21.00 14.11 12.72
C GLY A 544 21.19 14.41 11.22
N TYR A 545 22.18 13.79 10.57
CA TYR A 545 22.36 13.83 9.12
C TYR A 545 21.17 13.18 8.39
N ILE A 546 20.77 11.96 8.79
CA ILE A 546 19.60 11.25 8.25
C ILE A 546 18.37 12.16 8.33
N ILE A 547 18.03 12.67 9.51
CA ILE A 547 16.87 13.52 9.76
C ILE A 547 16.90 14.78 8.87
N SER A 548 18.07 15.45 8.83
CA SER A 548 18.26 16.67 8.04
C SER A 548 18.10 16.40 6.54
N LEU A 549 18.63 15.28 6.04
CA LEU A 549 18.59 14.89 4.64
C LEU A 549 17.15 14.72 4.15
N TYR A 550 16.32 13.91 4.82
CA TYR A 550 14.93 13.69 4.38
C TYR A 550 14.05 14.94 4.57
N THR A 551 14.23 15.67 5.67
CA THR A 551 13.47 16.90 5.95
C THR A 551 13.75 17.99 4.91
N MET A 552 15.00 18.10 4.42
CA MET A 552 15.37 19.05 3.37
C MET A 552 15.13 18.52 1.95
N ALA A 553 15.18 17.22 1.71
CA ALA A 553 14.98 16.63 0.38
C ALA A 553 13.60 16.95 -0.20
N SER A 554 12.53 16.77 0.58
CA SER A 554 11.16 17.03 0.15
C SER A 554 10.90 18.46 -0.37
N PRO A 555 11.22 19.55 0.37
CA PRO A 555 11.08 20.91 -0.13
C PRO A 555 12.02 21.23 -1.30
N ILE A 556 13.27 20.73 -1.30
CA ILE A 556 14.21 20.91 -2.42
C ILE A 556 13.64 20.30 -3.71
N LEU A 557 13.14 19.06 -3.65
CA LEU A 557 12.48 18.39 -4.76
C LEU A 557 11.26 19.16 -5.26
N PHE A 558 10.43 19.72 -4.36
CA PHE A 558 9.29 20.54 -4.73
C PHE A 558 9.69 21.82 -5.50
N LEU A 559 10.74 22.51 -5.03
CA LEU A 559 11.29 23.70 -5.70
C LEU A 559 11.89 23.34 -7.07
N LEU A 560 12.67 22.26 -7.16
CA LEU A 560 13.24 21.77 -8.41
C LEU A 560 12.15 21.36 -9.41
N ARG A 561 11.09 20.66 -8.97
CA ARG A 561 9.92 20.33 -9.79
C ARG A 561 9.21 21.58 -10.31
N ARG A 562 9.00 22.60 -9.47
CA ARG A 562 8.36 23.86 -9.88
C ARG A 562 9.21 24.59 -10.92
N ARG A 563 10.55 24.61 -10.77
CA ARG A 563 11.48 25.16 -11.78
C ARG A 563 11.47 24.34 -13.08
N LEU A 564 11.48 23.01 -13.00
CA LEU A 564 11.53 22.10 -14.15
C LEU A 564 10.24 22.17 -14.98
N LEU A 565 9.08 22.25 -14.32
CA LEU A 565 7.78 22.39 -14.96
C LEU A 565 7.64 23.73 -15.71
N ARG A 566 8.16 24.83 -15.17
CA ARG A 566 8.21 26.13 -15.88
C ARG A 566 9.02 26.02 -17.18
N LYS A 567 10.23 25.45 -17.12
CA LYS A 567 11.06 25.23 -18.33
C LYS A 567 10.32 24.39 -19.38
N ILE A 568 9.67 23.30 -18.99
CA ILE A 568 8.92 22.42 -19.92
C ILE A 568 7.75 23.15 -20.60
N HIS A 569 7.11 24.11 -19.95
CA HIS A 569 6.03 24.88 -20.57
C HIS A 569 6.54 25.82 -21.66
N GLY A 570 7.69 26.47 -21.46
CA GLY A 570 8.32 27.42 -22.39
C GLY A 570 8.99 26.80 -23.62
N MET A 571 8.78 25.51 -23.90
CA MET A 571 9.36 24.84 -25.08
C MET A 571 8.39 24.86 -26.26
N SER A 572 8.88 25.42 -27.37
CA SER A 572 8.18 25.52 -28.66
C SER A 572 8.13 24.18 -29.42
N SER A 573 9.19 23.35 -29.33
CA SER A 573 9.22 22.02 -29.97
C SER A 573 8.23 21.06 -29.30
N PRO A 574 7.17 20.59 -29.99
CA PRO A 574 6.18 19.69 -29.40
C PRO A 574 6.76 18.29 -29.16
N SER A 575 7.71 17.86 -30.00
CA SER A 575 8.38 16.55 -29.88
C SER A 575 9.23 16.47 -28.61
N ASP A 576 10.05 17.49 -28.36
CA ASP A 576 10.85 17.57 -27.13
C ASP A 576 9.98 17.74 -25.89
N LYS A 577 8.97 18.61 -25.98
CA LYS A 577 7.99 18.80 -24.91
C LYS A 577 7.35 17.47 -24.50
N HIS A 578 6.96 16.62 -25.46
CA HIS A 578 6.45 15.27 -25.18
C HIS A 578 7.51 14.37 -24.54
N ARG A 579 8.71 14.27 -25.14
CA ARG A 579 9.84 13.46 -24.65
C ARG A 579 10.16 13.77 -23.19
N HIS A 580 10.34 15.05 -22.88
CA HIS A 580 10.69 15.50 -21.53
C HIS A 580 9.51 15.42 -20.54
N HIS A 581 8.27 15.62 -20.99
CA HIS A 581 7.10 15.48 -20.13
C HIS A 581 6.92 14.04 -19.61
N MET A 582 7.27 13.00 -20.40
CA MET A 582 7.27 11.62 -19.90
C MET A 582 8.24 11.42 -18.71
N ILE A 583 9.47 11.90 -18.85
CA ILE A 583 10.50 11.82 -17.79
C ILE A 583 10.06 12.63 -16.56
N PHE A 584 9.53 13.83 -16.78
CA PHE A 584 9.00 14.69 -15.71
C PHE A 584 7.87 14.02 -14.93
N ARG A 585 7.01 13.22 -15.57
CA ARG A 585 5.98 12.45 -14.87
C ARG A 585 6.56 11.31 -14.03
N SER A 586 7.57 10.59 -14.53
CA SER A 586 8.31 9.59 -13.73
C SER A 586 8.92 10.22 -12.47
N LEU A 587 9.70 11.29 -12.65
CA LEU A 587 10.34 12.04 -11.58
C LEU A 587 9.32 12.67 -10.60
N THR A 588 8.19 13.19 -11.10
CA THR A 588 7.10 13.70 -10.25
C THR A 588 6.47 12.61 -9.38
N MET A 589 6.38 11.36 -9.86
CA MET A 589 5.90 10.26 -9.02
C MET A 589 6.97 9.80 -8.02
N GLN A 590 8.24 9.77 -8.41
CA GLN A 590 9.35 9.44 -7.49
C GLN A 590 9.48 10.45 -6.33
N MET A 591 9.01 11.69 -6.49
CA MET A 591 8.94 12.66 -5.38
C MET A 591 7.97 12.32 -4.24
N PHE A 592 7.07 11.34 -4.41
CA PHE A 592 6.25 10.86 -3.29
C PHE A 592 6.97 9.77 -2.47
N LEU A 593 8.09 9.22 -2.95
CA LEU A 593 8.85 8.18 -2.24
C LEU A 593 9.49 8.68 -0.92
N PRO A 594 10.07 9.90 -0.83
CA PRO A 594 10.55 10.42 0.46
C PRO A 594 9.44 10.56 1.53
N LEU A 595 8.16 10.56 1.14
CA LEU A 595 7.05 10.59 2.08
C LEU A 595 6.83 9.25 2.80
N SER A 596 7.22 8.11 2.22
CA SER A 596 7.14 6.84 2.95
C SER A 596 8.19 6.81 4.06
N PHE A 597 9.43 7.21 3.78
CA PHE A 597 10.43 7.42 4.82
C PHE A 597 9.96 8.45 5.86
N SER A 598 9.37 9.58 5.43
CA SER A 598 8.84 10.60 6.36
C SER A 598 7.73 10.04 7.26
N ALA A 599 6.88 9.13 6.77
CA ALA A 599 5.85 8.47 7.56
C ALA A 599 6.46 7.50 8.58
N GLY A 600 7.41 6.65 8.16
CA GLY A 600 8.16 5.77 9.07
C GLY A 600 8.98 6.54 10.12
N PHE A 601 9.48 7.73 9.76
CA PHE A 601 10.19 8.62 10.67
C PHE A 601 9.28 9.31 11.69
N VAL A 602 8.09 9.77 11.30
CA VAL A 602 7.08 10.28 12.25
C VAL A 602 6.62 9.17 13.19
N ILE A 603 6.42 7.96 12.66
CA ILE A 603 6.15 6.73 13.44
C ILE A 603 7.25 6.49 14.49
N TRP A 604 8.52 6.53 14.09
CA TRP A 604 9.65 6.36 15.02
C TRP A 604 9.73 7.49 16.07
N ILE A 605 9.49 8.77 15.69
CA ILE A 605 9.46 9.89 16.63
C ILE A 605 8.36 9.72 17.69
N LEU A 606 7.17 9.25 17.31
CA LEU A 606 6.05 9.07 18.24
C LEU A 606 6.32 7.97 19.28
N ASP A 607 7.10 6.96 18.93
CA ASP A 607 7.58 5.92 19.84
C ASP A 607 8.77 6.41 20.69
N PHE A 608 9.76 7.09 20.08
CA PHE A 608 10.94 7.63 20.78
C PHE A 608 10.60 8.72 21.81
N LEU A 609 9.53 9.49 21.59
CA LEU A 609 9.01 10.46 22.56
C LEU A 609 8.06 9.84 23.61
N ASP A 610 7.89 8.52 23.62
CA ASP A 610 6.98 7.75 24.51
C ASP A 610 5.50 8.22 24.41
N ILE A 611 5.11 8.85 23.30
CA ILE A 611 3.73 9.34 23.05
C ILE A 611 2.83 8.17 22.64
N TYR A 612 3.36 7.25 21.82
CA TYR A 612 2.68 6.04 21.39
C TYR A 612 3.64 4.86 21.40
N ARG A 613 4.08 4.45 22.59
CA ARG A 613 4.87 3.24 22.75
C ARG A 613 4.01 2.01 22.51
N LEU A 614 4.13 1.45 21.32
CA LEU A 614 3.44 0.25 20.87
C LEU A 614 4.43 -0.56 20.04
N ASP A 615 4.56 -1.86 20.34
CA ASP A 615 5.47 -2.84 19.69
C ASP A 615 5.35 -2.79 18.15
N ALA A 616 4.20 -2.31 17.73
CA ALA A 616 3.85 -1.80 16.43
C ALA A 616 4.82 -0.85 15.73
N LEU A 617 4.98 0.37 16.27
CA LEU A 617 5.63 1.49 15.60
C LEU A 617 7.05 1.07 15.26
N GLN A 618 7.69 0.49 16.27
CA GLN A 618 8.99 -0.14 16.30
C GLN A 618 9.24 -1.15 15.17
N ARG A 619 8.29 -2.06 14.91
CA ARG A 619 8.39 -3.02 13.80
C ARG A 619 8.25 -2.31 12.46
N ALA A 620 7.15 -1.60 12.24
CA ALA A 620 6.82 -1.15 10.89
C ALA A 620 7.52 0.12 10.38
N VAL A 621 8.42 0.74 11.14
CA VAL A 621 9.41 1.70 10.58
C VAL A 621 10.06 1.13 9.31
N MET A 622 10.49 -0.13 9.37
CA MET A 622 11.45 -0.69 8.41
C MET A 622 10.82 -1.09 7.06
N PRO A 623 9.74 -1.90 6.96
CA PRO A 623 9.08 -2.07 5.67
C PRO A 623 8.37 -0.81 5.15
N ILE A 624 7.94 0.14 6.02
CA ILE A 624 7.42 1.43 5.54
C ILE A 624 8.51 2.23 4.80
N SER A 625 9.73 2.35 5.35
CA SER A 625 10.85 2.98 4.62
C SER A 625 11.23 2.18 3.37
N SER A 626 11.27 0.84 3.47
CA SER A 626 11.65 -0.06 2.37
C SER A 626 10.66 -0.08 1.20
N THR A 627 9.42 0.41 1.38
CA THR A 627 8.51 0.68 0.24
C THR A 627 9.14 1.62 -0.82
N PHE A 628 10.13 2.44 -0.44
CA PHE A 628 10.91 3.24 -1.38
C PHE A 628 11.54 2.36 -2.47
N ALA A 629 12.25 1.31 -2.06
CA ALA A 629 13.10 0.48 -2.93
C ALA A 629 12.30 -0.35 -3.95
N ILE A 630 11.07 -0.75 -3.62
CA ILE A 630 10.17 -1.45 -4.55
C ILE A 630 9.39 -0.49 -5.47
N ILE A 631 8.91 0.65 -4.96
CA ILE A 631 8.06 1.56 -5.76
C ILE A 631 8.92 2.38 -6.76
N SER A 632 10.16 2.74 -6.42
CA SER A 632 11.09 3.46 -7.30
C SER A 632 11.30 2.82 -8.69
N PRO A 633 11.66 1.52 -8.81
CA PRO A 633 11.81 0.89 -10.11
C PRO A 633 10.47 0.66 -10.81
N ILE A 634 9.38 0.37 -10.08
CA ILE A 634 8.03 0.23 -10.65
C ILE A 634 7.62 1.52 -11.37
N ILE A 635 7.82 2.69 -10.75
CA ILE A 635 7.56 3.99 -11.38
C ILE A 635 8.41 4.14 -12.65
N THR A 636 9.71 3.85 -12.56
CA THR A 636 10.66 3.98 -13.68
C THR A 636 10.25 3.11 -14.87
N ILE A 637 9.93 1.84 -14.63
CA ILE A 637 9.43 0.88 -15.63
C ILE A 637 8.09 1.36 -16.21
N TYR A 638 7.14 1.75 -15.37
CA TYR A 638 5.79 2.10 -15.81
C TYR A 638 5.77 3.38 -16.66
N PHE A 639 6.49 4.43 -16.27
CA PHE A 639 6.44 5.74 -16.96
C PHE A 639 7.35 5.82 -18.19
N LEU A 640 8.49 5.13 -18.22
CA LEU A 640 9.44 5.24 -19.34
C LEU A 640 9.19 4.16 -20.41
N PRO A 641 8.75 4.52 -21.64
CA PRO A 641 8.37 3.54 -22.65
C PRO A 641 9.42 2.51 -23.08
N PRO A 642 10.75 2.78 -23.15
CA PRO A 642 11.69 1.76 -23.62
C PRO A 642 11.81 0.58 -22.64
N TYR A 643 11.88 0.82 -21.34
CA TYR A 643 11.99 -0.26 -20.34
C TYR A 643 10.69 -1.07 -20.24
N ARG A 644 9.53 -0.40 -20.35
CA ARG A 644 8.24 -1.09 -20.48
C ARG A 644 8.15 -1.94 -21.75
N LYS A 645 8.75 -1.50 -22.87
CA LYS A 645 8.85 -2.33 -24.09
C LYS A 645 9.79 -3.51 -23.89
N PHE A 646 10.97 -3.29 -23.30
CA PHE A 646 11.94 -4.34 -23.00
C PHE A 646 11.33 -5.44 -22.13
N ILE A 647 10.76 -5.07 -20.97
CA ILE A 647 10.13 -6.02 -20.05
C ILE A 647 8.92 -6.71 -20.70
N LYS A 648 8.11 -6.00 -21.50
CA LYS A 648 7.03 -6.67 -22.26
C LYS A 648 7.60 -7.70 -23.23
N ASN A 649 8.66 -7.38 -23.97
CA ASN A 649 9.28 -8.31 -24.91
C ASN A 649 9.82 -9.55 -24.17
N VAL A 650 10.59 -9.37 -23.08
CA VAL A 650 11.09 -10.49 -22.24
C VAL A 650 9.95 -11.38 -21.72
N LEU A 651 8.82 -10.79 -21.30
CA LEU A 651 7.64 -11.53 -20.82
C LEU A 651 6.73 -12.09 -21.94
N THR A 652 6.98 -11.80 -23.22
CA THR A 652 6.14 -12.29 -24.34
C THR A 652 6.89 -13.05 -25.42
N CYS A 653 8.22 -13.12 -25.38
CA CYS A 653 8.98 -14.08 -26.17
C CYS A 653 8.73 -15.49 -25.65
N SER A 654 8.48 -16.45 -26.55
CA SER A 654 8.56 -17.86 -26.17
C SER A 654 10.01 -18.17 -25.78
N PRO A 655 10.27 -19.04 -24.78
CA PRO A 655 11.63 -19.49 -24.48
C PRO A 655 12.38 -20.04 -25.72
N GLN A 656 11.64 -20.61 -26.67
CA GLN A 656 12.15 -21.12 -27.96
C GLN A 656 12.74 -19.99 -28.84
N ASP A 657 12.12 -18.81 -28.87
CA ASP A 657 12.64 -17.66 -29.63
C ASP A 657 13.94 -17.12 -29.01
N LEU A 658 14.08 -17.20 -27.69
CA LEU A 658 15.22 -16.65 -26.96
C LEU A 658 16.51 -17.44 -27.24
N VAL A 659 16.40 -18.78 -27.34
CA VAL A 659 17.52 -19.67 -27.66
C VAL A 659 18.02 -19.44 -29.10
N HIS A 660 17.12 -19.23 -30.07
CA HIS A 660 17.50 -18.99 -31.47
C HIS A 660 17.87 -17.52 -31.78
N SER A 661 17.58 -16.56 -30.90
CA SER A 661 17.86 -15.14 -31.15
C SER A 661 19.13 -14.59 -30.47
N MET A 662 19.77 -15.36 -29.58
CA MET A 662 21.15 -15.06 -29.17
C MET A 662 22.12 -15.36 -30.32
N PRO A 663 22.86 -14.36 -30.84
CA PRO A 663 23.69 -14.54 -32.02
C PRO A 663 24.96 -15.33 -31.70
N ALA A 664 24.96 -16.63 -32.05
CA ALA A 664 26.19 -17.41 -32.15
C ALA A 664 27.12 -16.77 -33.19
N SER A 665 28.23 -16.19 -32.71
CA SER A 665 29.31 -15.56 -33.49
C SER A 665 28.99 -14.31 -34.33
N GLY A 666 29.42 -13.16 -33.81
CA GLY A 666 30.24 -12.19 -34.56
C GLY A 666 29.59 -11.27 -35.61
N LYS A 667 28.43 -11.60 -36.21
CA LYS A 667 27.88 -10.78 -37.31
C LYS A 667 27.16 -9.53 -36.80
N SER A 668 27.76 -8.36 -37.10
CA SER A 668 27.32 -7.04 -36.64
C SER A 668 25.88 -6.72 -37.07
N CYS A 669 25.09 -6.18 -36.14
CA CYS A 669 23.69 -5.80 -36.35
C CYS A 669 23.50 -4.59 -37.32
N ALA A 670 24.59 -4.05 -37.88
CA ALA A 670 24.55 -2.94 -38.82
C ALA A 670 23.88 -3.30 -40.17
N ASP A 671 24.15 -4.48 -40.73
CA ASP A 671 23.70 -4.81 -42.10
C ASP A 671 22.23 -5.20 -42.20
N ARG A 672 21.60 -5.71 -41.13
CA ARG A 672 20.16 -6.05 -41.12
C ARG A 672 19.24 -4.83 -41.25
N ARG A 673 19.80 -3.63 -41.35
CA ARG A 673 19.10 -2.36 -41.62
C ARG A 673 19.23 -1.85 -43.06
N LYS A 674 20.05 -2.48 -43.90
CA LYS A 674 20.23 -2.10 -45.32
C LYS A 674 19.28 -2.84 -46.28
N SER A 675 18.84 -4.05 -45.93
CA SER A 675 17.91 -4.84 -46.75
C SER A 675 16.49 -4.27 -46.76
N SER A 676 16.00 -3.77 -45.62
CA SER A 676 14.63 -3.26 -45.44
C SER A 676 14.29 -1.97 -46.21
N THR A 677 15.22 -1.41 -46.99
CA THR A 677 15.08 -0.12 -47.69
C THR A 677 15.15 -0.25 -49.21
N ARG A 678 15.04 -1.47 -49.75
CA ARG A 678 15.15 -1.76 -51.20
C ARG A 678 13.90 -2.33 -51.86
N GLU A 679 12.82 -2.57 -51.11
CA GLU A 679 11.54 -3.11 -51.62
C GLU A 679 10.45 -2.02 -51.72
N SER A 680 10.85 -0.76 -51.93
CA SER A 680 9.93 0.37 -52.10
C SER A 680 10.52 1.46 -53.02
N VAL A 681 10.80 1.08 -54.26
CA VAL A 681 11.05 1.94 -55.43
C VAL A 681 10.28 1.33 -56.59
#